data_AF-A0A7C4F957-F1
#
_entry.id   AF-A0A7C4F957-F1
#
_cell.length_a   1.000
_cell.length_b   1.000
_cell.length_c   1.000
_cell.angle_alpha   90.00
_cell.angle_beta   90.00
_cell.angle_gamma   90.00
#
_symmetry.space_group_name_H-M   'P 1'
#
loop_
_entity.id
_entity.type
_entity.pdbx_description
1 polymer ?
#
loop_
_entity_poly.entity_id
_entity_poly.type
_entity_poly.pdbx_seq_one_letter_code
_entity_poly.pdbx_strand_id
1 'polypeptide(L)'
;MHTVNYNEVLTMSVKKRKGRMVAGVAGAVIAVLAISVLLPVVSTMLGSADDVEQDLAINSTLSGHLSGAGKKDYYKIVVDSGTKLTVKTDGPNSGSVDFDLYIKKDAKPTTTSYLARGYTSSADETVSVSNPAGTYYVMVYDYKGSGDYTISAILETGSNGGNDGSGNNSGGNNDNVVELTSGVAKTGSLDASNTKAYYKITASSGTALKVVLDGPNGADFDLYVKKGAMPTTSSYDVRGYTNSADESVSINNPSGTYYIMVNRYSGSGQFTITATVESGNNGGNGGNNSDNVVELTSGVAKTGSLDASNTKAYYKITASSGTALKVVLDGPNGADFDLYVKKGAMPTTSSYDARGYTNSADESVSISNPSGTYYIMVNRYSGSGQFTITATVESGNNGGGNGGNTTAKWTYVGIAGYDADDITTMVNSTVSWFKNIGSDANVNILLLTDEYGHGNTHAYYITPQQTAMEIPLNEINSAWTNEVNTGDKSVLVSFFRYAVTHYPAEHYYLHTDSHSRCGLSILYDETNYDRMDFTEIKSALAEIYNIIHKKIDIFWYGGCWQMNLASAYQIYNYVEFMGGSEHTDAHPMRAPLSKIKSNPNMSTRDVLVEAVNLVASSGSPPYAYGGVDLSKIPALVSKVDALSQALIAKMSTYRSAIIEARNATQEYEQHYGAPYADLYHLAQNLKAKINDTTIQSMCTDVMNAVSNAVVNKKYASGWGENLLNSNGIGIMFPKDWYTFEANQTYFTISDFARNTQWDEFYAKLNGFAGLVEFSAGAAVAGEH
;
A
#
# COMPACT_ATOMS: atom_id res chain seq x y z
N MET A 1 -43.13 -24.02 20.18
CA MET A 1 -43.64 -22.68 20.57
C MET A 1 -43.46 -22.51 22.06
N HIS A 2 -42.47 -21.74 22.48
CA HIS A 2 -42.51 -20.74 23.55
C HIS A 2 -41.10 -20.18 23.70
N THR A 3 -40.97 -18.93 23.30
CA THR A 3 -39.81 -18.04 23.42
C THR A 3 -39.44 -17.81 24.89
N VAL A 4 -38.15 -17.96 25.21
CA VAL A 4 -37.56 -17.51 26.48
C VAL A 4 -36.72 -16.27 26.19
N ASN A 5 -37.02 -15.19 26.90
CA ASN A 5 -36.42 -13.87 26.79
C ASN A 5 -35.30 -13.76 27.84
N TYR A 6 -34.08 -13.42 27.39
CA TYR A 6 -32.91 -13.20 28.24
C TYR A 6 -32.90 -11.76 28.73
N ASN A 7 -33.09 -11.54 30.03
CA ASN A 7 -32.60 -10.38 30.79
C ASN A 7 -33.01 -10.54 32.26
N GLU A 8 -32.06 -10.88 33.14
CA GLU A 8 -32.00 -10.56 34.58
C GLU A 8 -31.08 -11.53 35.32
N VAL A 9 -29.76 -11.27 35.36
CA VAL A 9 -28.92 -11.61 36.53
C VAL A 9 -27.76 -10.63 36.58
N LEU A 10 -27.86 -9.57 37.40
CA LEU A 10 -26.73 -8.94 38.10
C LEU A 10 -27.26 -7.83 39.02
N THR A 11 -27.62 -8.20 40.24
CA THR A 11 -27.65 -7.26 41.37
C THR A 11 -27.56 -8.03 42.67
N MET A 12 -26.41 -7.95 43.36
CA MET A 12 -26.26 -7.86 44.82
C MET A 12 -24.79 -8.12 45.22
N SER A 13 -24.11 -7.11 45.78
CA SER A 13 -24.05 -6.90 47.23
C SER A 13 -22.88 -5.97 47.61
N VAL A 14 -23.17 -4.68 47.83
CA VAL A 14 -22.27 -3.74 48.50
C VAL A 14 -22.53 -3.83 50.01
N LYS A 15 -21.53 -4.26 50.79
CA LYS A 15 -21.53 -4.11 52.26
C LYS A 15 -20.59 -2.99 52.70
N LYS A 16 -21.19 -1.91 53.21
CA LYS A 16 -20.58 -0.83 54.00
C LYS A 16 -19.80 -1.38 55.21
N ARG A 17 -18.60 -0.84 55.46
CA ARG A 17 -18.11 -0.51 56.81
C ARG A 17 -17.40 0.83 56.80
N LYS A 18 -17.94 1.79 57.56
CA LYS A 18 -17.33 3.07 57.93
C LYS A 18 -16.34 2.85 59.08
N GLY A 19 -15.23 3.59 59.12
CA GLY A 19 -14.44 3.74 60.35
C GLY A 19 -13.09 4.47 60.23
N ARG A 20 -13.13 5.79 60.49
CA ARG A 20 -12.12 6.64 61.19
C ARG A 20 -10.79 7.05 60.50
N MET A 21 -10.77 8.34 60.13
CA MET A 21 -9.76 9.38 60.39
C MET A 21 -8.37 8.99 60.91
N VAL A 22 -7.32 9.45 60.22
CA VAL A 22 -6.29 10.37 60.77
C VAL A 22 -5.75 11.26 59.64
N ALA A 23 -5.74 12.57 59.87
CA ALA A 23 -4.97 13.57 59.11
C ALA A 23 -3.71 13.94 59.92
N GLY A 24 -2.59 14.21 59.24
CA GLY A 24 -1.30 14.66 59.82
C GLY A 24 -0.25 14.77 58.69
N VAL A 25 -0.18 15.87 57.95
CA VAL A 25 0.65 17.08 58.16
C VAL A 25 2.12 16.92 57.73
N ALA A 26 2.48 17.69 56.68
CA ALA A 26 3.79 18.24 56.29
C ALA A 26 4.96 17.26 56.02
N GLY A 27 5.83 17.41 55.03
CA GLY A 27 6.21 18.58 54.23
C GLY A 27 7.73 18.54 54.03
N ALA A 28 8.14 18.51 52.75
CA ALA A 28 9.47 18.84 52.18
C ALA A 28 10.70 17.93 52.47
N VAL A 29 11.33 17.41 51.40
CA VAL A 29 12.67 17.77 50.84
C VAL A 29 12.84 16.92 49.55
N ILE A 30 12.52 17.45 48.37
CA ILE A 30 13.38 18.10 47.35
C ILE A 30 14.24 17.13 46.48
N ALA A 31 13.91 17.19 45.18
CA ALA A 31 14.74 17.05 43.98
C ALA A 31 15.44 15.71 43.68
N VAL A 32 15.08 15.11 42.55
CA VAL A 32 15.87 15.13 41.29
C VAL A 32 14.95 14.61 40.16
N LEU A 33 15.02 15.26 38.99
CA LEU A 33 14.35 14.95 37.70
C LEU A 33 12.91 15.44 37.50
N ALA A 34 12.76 16.75 37.34
CA ALA A 34 11.67 17.33 36.54
C ALA A 34 12.16 18.64 35.87
N ILE A 35 13.16 18.54 34.98
CA ILE A 35 13.50 19.59 34.02
C ILE A 35 13.87 18.91 32.70
N SER A 36 12.85 18.62 31.91
CA SER A 36 12.86 18.60 30.44
C SER A 36 11.55 17.95 29.99
N VAL A 37 10.83 18.58 29.07
CA VAL A 37 9.51 18.22 28.54
C VAL A 37 8.34 18.92 29.25
N LEU A 38 8.27 20.24 29.05
CA LEU A 38 6.99 20.94 29.00
C LEU A 38 7.16 22.13 28.03
N LEU A 39 6.26 22.13 27.03
CA LEU A 39 6.15 22.95 25.80
C LEU A 39 6.86 22.33 24.57
N PRO A 40 6.13 21.98 23.49
CA PRO A 40 4.75 22.35 23.14
C PRO A 40 3.77 21.16 23.24
N VAL A 41 2.96 21.10 24.30
CA VAL A 41 1.69 20.34 24.32
C VAL A 41 0.60 21.33 24.76
N VAL A 42 0.29 22.25 23.85
CA VAL A 42 -0.96 23.03 23.82
C VAL A 42 -1.22 23.33 22.35
N SER A 43 -1.73 22.36 21.58
CA SER A 43 -2.40 22.65 20.31
C SER A 43 -3.23 21.48 19.76
N THR A 44 -4.06 20.80 20.56
CA THR A 44 -5.02 19.80 20.02
C THR A 44 -6.33 19.71 20.80
N MET A 45 -6.81 20.84 21.36
CA MET A 45 -8.17 20.97 21.89
C MET A 45 -8.91 22.21 21.36
N LEU A 46 -8.43 22.78 20.25
CA LEU A 46 -9.04 23.89 19.54
C LEU A 46 -8.94 23.54 18.06
N GLY A 47 -10.03 23.71 17.29
CA GLY A 47 -9.94 23.71 15.81
C GLY A 47 -8.78 24.61 15.39
N SER A 48 -8.07 24.26 14.31
CA SER A 48 -6.86 24.94 13.86
C SER A 48 -7.03 26.46 14.03
N ALA A 49 -6.30 27.01 15.00
CA ALA A 49 -6.44 28.42 15.29
C ALA A 49 -5.88 29.19 14.09
N ASP A 50 -6.65 30.14 13.55
CA ASP A 50 -6.05 31.10 12.62
C ASP A 50 -4.93 31.86 13.36
N ASP A 51 -3.96 32.39 12.61
CA ASP A 51 -2.73 33.07 13.06
C ASP A 51 -1.61 32.14 13.55
N VAL A 52 -1.65 30.84 13.24
CA VAL A 52 -0.59 29.88 13.60
C VAL A 52 0.60 29.97 12.65
N GLU A 53 1.82 29.94 13.20
CA GLU A 53 3.08 29.86 12.44
C GLU A 53 3.57 28.41 12.40
N GLN A 54 3.86 27.89 11.21
CA GLN A 54 4.36 26.53 10.99
C GLN A 54 5.64 26.52 10.14
N ASP A 55 6.54 25.57 10.35
CA ASP A 55 7.71 25.41 9.48
C ASP A 55 7.32 24.65 8.18
N LEU A 56 7.55 25.25 7.02
CA LEU A 56 7.29 24.66 5.70
C LEU A 56 8.62 24.25 5.04
N ALA A 57 8.87 22.94 4.99
CA ALA A 57 10.08 22.40 4.38
C ALA A 57 10.04 22.52 2.84
N ILE A 58 11.22 22.65 2.23
CA ILE A 58 11.36 22.71 0.77
C ILE A 58 11.00 21.35 0.15
N ASN A 59 10.29 21.39 -0.98
CA ASN A 59 9.70 20.27 -1.72
C ASN A 59 8.71 19.44 -0.87
N SER A 60 8.05 20.09 0.08
CA SER A 60 6.98 19.52 0.91
C SER A 60 5.68 20.29 0.74
N THR A 61 4.57 19.65 1.10
CA THR A 61 3.23 20.22 1.11
C THR A 61 2.64 20.08 2.52
N LEU A 62 2.03 21.14 3.04
CA LEU A 62 1.31 21.15 4.32
C LEU A 62 -0.14 21.54 4.11
N SER A 63 -1.05 21.03 4.96
CA SER A 63 -2.45 21.46 4.99
C SER A 63 -2.65 22.61 5.98
N GLY A 64 -3.59 23.50 5.67
CA GLY A 64 -4.03 24.60 6.52
C GLY A 64 -5.55 24.82 6.38
N HIS A 65 -6.12 25.65 7.26
CA HIS A 65 -7.54 25.98 7.24
C HIS A 65 -7.74 27.41 7.70
N LEU A 66 -8.45 28.22 6.91
CA LEU A 66 -8.87 29.57 7.30
C LEU A 66 -10.37 29.59 7.59
N SER A 67 -10.71 30.04 8.79
CA SER A 67 -12.09 30.00 9.29
C SER A 67 -12.99 31.12 8.74
N GLY A 68 -12.46 32.07 7.96
CA GLY A 68 -13.24 33.17 7.41
C GLY A 68 -12.43 34.36 6.88
N ALA A 69 -13.08 35.22 6.10
CA ALA A 69 -12.48 36.45 5.56
C ALA A 69 -11.72 37.27 6.63
N GLY A 70 -10.48 37.65 6.31
CA GLY A 70 -9.56 38.38 7.16
C GLY A 70 -8.68 37.52 8.07
N LYS A 71 -8.88 36.20 8.09
CA LYS A 71 -8.01 35.24 8.79
C LYS A 71 -6.75 34.93 7.99
N LYS A 72 -5.72 34.44 8.67
CA LYS A 72 -4.43 34.17 8.06
C LYS A 72 -3.64 33.13 8.83
N ASP A 73 -2.79 32.39 8.13
CA ASP A 73 -1.79 31.51 8.72
C ASP A 73 -0.41 31.93 8.23
N TYR A 74 0.63 31.59 9.01
CA TYR A 74 2.02 31.88 8.66
C TYR A 74 2.83 30.62 8.47
N TYR A 75 3.76 30.65 7.51
CA TYR A 75 4.70 29.57 7.27
C TYR A 75 6.13 30.08 7.20
N LYS A 76 7.07 29.39 7.85
CA LYS A 76 8.49 29.73 7.84
C LYS A 76 9.26 28.76 6.95
N ILE A 77 10.02 29.28 6.01
CA ILE A 77 10.86 28.51 5.08
C ILE A 77 12.31 28.93 5.29
N VAL A 78 13.19 27.97 5.55
CA VAL A 78 14.64 28.21 5.60
C VAL A 78 15.26 27.64 4.34
N VAL A 79 16.03 28.46 3.63
CA VAL A 79 16.64 28.09 2.36
C VAL A 79 18.14 28.35 2.41
N ASP A 80 18.93 27.29 2.25
CA ASP A 80 20.40 27.37 2.34
C ASP A 80 21.02 27.97 1.07
N SER A 81 20.61 27.48 -0.11
CA SER A 81 21.08 27.96 -1.42
C SER A 81 20.11 27.53 -2.52
N GLY A 82 20.00 28.30 -3.60
CA GLY A 82 19.16 27.96 -4.74
C GLY A 82 19.01 29.12 -5.72
N THR A 83 18.44 28.86 -6.88
CA THR A 83 18.18 29.85 -7.94
C THR A 83 16.78 30.46 -7.80
N LYS A 84 15.79 29.68 -7.36
CA LYS A 84 14.41 30.15 -7.19
C LYS A 84 13.62 29.32 -6.19
N LEU A 85 12.94 29.99 -5.26
CA LEU A 85 11.94 29.42 -4.37
C LEU A 85 10.56 29.77 -4.91
N THR A 86 9.69 28.78 -5.10
CA THR A 86 8.29 28.96 -5.50
C THR A 86 7.41 28.45 -4.38
N VAL A 87 6.44 29.23 -3.92
CA VAL A 87 5.46 28.81 -2.92
C VAL A 87 4.08 28.86 -3.56
N LYS A 88 3.28 27.81 -3.37
CA LYS A 88 1.95 27.68 -3.96
C LYS A 88 0.91 27.32 -2.91
N THR A 89 -0.33 27.80 -3.08
CA THR A 89 -1.50 27.26 -2.39
C THR A 89 -2.42 26.55 -3.36
N ASP A 90 -3.14 25.55 -2.87
CA ASP A 90 -4.20 24.82 -3.59
C ASP A 90 -5.35 24.63 -2.60
N GLY A 91 -6.49 25.28 -2.85
CA GLY A 91 -7.63 25.35 -1.94
C GLY A 91 -8.97 25.11 -2.64
N PRO A 92 -10.10 25.47 -2.01
CA PRO A 92 -11.40 25.01 -2.46
C PRO A 92 -11.78 25.64 -3.81
N ASN A 93 -12.07 24.79 -4.79
CA ASN A 93 -12.51 25.16 -6.14
C ASN A 93 -13.96 25.68 -6.17
N SER A 94 -14.20 26.80 -5.49
CA SER A 94 -15.49 27.50 -5.46
C SER A 94 -15.24 28.99 -5.63
N GLY A 95 -15.95 29.68 -6.55
CA GLY A 95 -15.84 31.14 -6.73
C GLY A 95 -16.27 31.98 -5.51
N SER A 96 -16.58 31.32 -4.40
CA SER A 96 -16.86 31.86 -3.07
C SER A 96 -15.64 31.92 -2.15
N VAL A 97 -14.50 31.30 -2.51
CA VAL A 97 -13.26 31.29 -1.72
C VAL A 97 -12.10 31.91 -2.51
N ASP A 98 -11.36 32.80 -1.85
CA ASP A 98 -10.29 33.64 -2.39
C ASP A 98 -9.23 33.79 -1.30
N PHE A 99 -8.10 33.12 -1.49
CA PHE A 99 -6.96 33.17 -0.58
C PHE A 99 -5.83 33.92 -1.28
N ASP A 100 -5.18 34.82 -0.57
CA ASP A 100 -4.00 35.54 -1.03
C ASP A 100 -2.73 34.97 -0.38
N LEU A 101 -1.63 34.96 -1.12
CA LEU A 101 -0.33 34.53 -0.61
C LEU A 101 0.66 35.70 -0.55
N TYR A 102 1.30 35.92 0.60
CA TYR A 102 2.31 36.96 0.78
C TYR A 102 3.60 36.33 1.30
N ILE A 103 4.76 36.67 0.76
CA ILE A 103 6.06 36.19 1.27
C ILE A 103 6.95 37.37 1.61
N LYS A 104 7.76 37.27 2.67
CA LYS A 104 8.75 38.29 3.07
C LYS A 104 9.98 37.63 3.72
N LYS A 105 11.15 38.22 3.50
CA LYS A 105 12.41 37.74 4.07
C LYS A 105 12.61 38.28 5.50
N ASP A 106 13.07 37.43 6.41
CA ASP A 106 13.50 37.74 7.79
C ASP A 106 12.44 38.39 8.71
N ALA A 107 11.19 38.51 8.28
CA ALA A 107 10.07 39.00 9.09
C ALA A 107 8.72 38.55 8.51
N LYS A 108 7.68 38.40 9.36
CA LYS A 108 6.31 38.13 8.91
C LYS A 108 5.79 39.19 7.94
N PRO A 109 5.20 38.80 6.79
CA PRO A 109 4.56 39.74 5.89
C PRO A 109 3.26 40.31 6.48
N THR A 110 2.86 41.48 6.00
CA THR A 110 1.52 42.05 6.19
C THR A 110 0.91 42.32 4.80
N THR A 111 -0.39 42.59 4.74
CA THR A 111 -1.07 42.98 3.47
C THR A 111 -0.52 44.27 2.84
N THR A 112 0.27 45.04 3.59
CA THR A 112 0.93 46.29 3.14
C THR A 112 2.47 46.21 3.15
N SER A 113 3.06 45.13 3.65
CA SER A 113 4.51 44.96 3.76
C SER A 113 4.92 43.52 3.49
N TYR A 114 5.29 43.25 2.25
CA TYR A 114 5.69 41.94 1.74
C TYR A 114 6.82 42.09 0.70
N LEU A 115 7.54 41.00 0.43
CA LEU A 115 8.52 40.91 -0.64
C LEU A 115 7.87 40.55 -1.99
N ALA A 116 6.94 39.60 -1.99
CA ALA A 116 6.16 39.22 -3.17
C ALA A 116 4.76 38.72 -2.76
N ARG A 117 3.80 38.76 -3.68
CA ARG A 117 2.42 38.35 -3.44
C ARG A 117 1.89 37.52 -4.62
N GLY A 118 1.20 36.42 -4.33
CA GLY A 118 0.29 35.72 -5.25
C GLY A 118 -1.14 36.13 -4.89
N TYR A 119 -1.89 36.63 -5.87
CA TYR A 119 -3.29 36.97 -5.70
C TYR A 119 -4.05 36.80 -7.01
N THR A 120 -5.08 35.98 -6.98
CA THR A 120 -6.07 35.73 -8.01
C THR A 120 -7.44 35.98 -7.40
N SER A 121 -8.50 35.45 -7.99
CA SER A 121 -9.84 35.45 -7.39
C SER A 121 -10.22 34.04 -6.92
N SER A 122 -9.22 33.23 -6.56
CA SER A 122 -9.35 31.81 -6.22
C SER A 122 -8.54 31.49 -4.96
N ALA A 123 -8.71 30.29 -4.42
CA ALA A 123 -7.91 29.83 -3.28
C ALA A 123 -6.46 29.43 -3.68
N ASP A 124 -6.20 29.32 -4.99
CA ASP A 124 -4.96 28.78 -5.54
C ASP A 124 -4.02 29.91 -5.94
N GLU A 125 -2.92 30.04 -5.21
CA GLU A 125 -1.95 31.11 -5.41
C GLU A 125 -0.57 30.57 -5.71
N THR A 126 0.25 31.41 -6.34
CA THR A 126 1.66 31.11 -6.54
C THR A 126 2.48 32.37 -6.42
N VAL A 127 3.56 32.29 -5.65
CA VAL A 127 4.57 33.35 -5.52
C VAL A 127 5.96 32.77 -5.70
N SER A 128 6.92 33.55 -6.19
CA SER A 128 8.31 33.10 -6.30
C SER A 128 9.32 34.16 -5.88
N VAL A 129 10.44 33.70 -5.33
CA VAL A 129 11.59 34.52 -4.93
C VAL A 129 12.86 33.95 -5.55
N SER A 130 13.61 34.79 -6.28
CA SER A 130 14.89 34.39 -6.89
C SER A 130 16.06 34.55 -5.91
N ASN A 131 17.11 33.74 -6.09
CA ASN A 131 18.26 33.64 -5.18
C ASN A 131 17.85 33.55 -3.70
N PRO A 132 16.98 32.59 -3.35
CA PRO A 132 16.25 32.60 -2.09
C PRO A 132 17.10 32.23 -0.86
N ALA A 133 18.41 32.48 -0.79
CA ALA A 133 19.18 32.14 0.41
C ALA A 133 18.75 33.00 1.61
N GLY A 134 18.31 32.35 2.70
CA GLY A 134 17.88 33.00 3.94
C GLY A 134 16.56 32.44 4.49
N THR A 135 16.01 33.13 5.50
CA THR A 135 14.73 32.75 6.11
C THR A 135 13.59 33.58 5.53
N TYR A 136 12.51 32.92 5.12
CA TYR A 136 11.32 33.54 4.58
C TYR A 136 10.11 33.20 5.44
N TYR A 137 9.21 34.17 5.57
CA TYR A 137 7.90 34.01 6.17
C TYR A 137 6.86 34.21 5.09
N VAL A 138 5.94 33.26 4.98
CA VAL A 138 4.79 33.28 4.08
C VAL A 138 3.53 33.48 4.92
N MET A 139 2.55 34.21 4.38
CA MET A 139 1.23 34.38 4.97
C MET A 139 0.20 33.98 3.92
N VAL A 140 -0.66 33.02 4.27
CA VAL A 140 -1.89 32.74 3.53
C VAL A 140 -2.98 33.57 4.17
N TYR A 141 -3.70 34.37 3.41
CA TYR A 141 -4.67 35.33 3.91
C TYR A 141 -6.02 35.10 3.24
N ASP A 142 -7.07 34.93 4.03
CA ASP A 142 -8.42 34.79 3.53
C ASP A 142 -8.92 36.16 3.07
N TYR A 143 -8.88 36.41 1.76
CA TYR A 143 -9.44 37.63 1.19
C TYR A 143 -10.97 37.58 1.21
N LYS A 144 -11.54 36.41 0.94
CA LYS A 144 -12.98 36.15 0.96
C LYS A 144 -13.24 34.65 0.98
N GLY A 145 -13.98 34.14 1.96
CA GLY A 145 -14.42 32.75 2.00
C GLY A 145 -14.13 32.12 3.34
N SER A 146 -14.01 30.79 3.35
CA SER A 146 -13.47 29.95 4.42
C SER A 146 -13.17 28.59 3.81
N GLY A 147 -12.13 27.90 4.26
CA GLY A 147 -11.89 26.53 3.81
C GLY A 147 -10.47 26.02 4.00
N ASP A 148 -10.34 24.73 3.71
CA ASP A 148 -9.07 24.00 3.75
C ASP A 148 -8.24 24.31 2.50
N TYR A 149 -6.93 24.44 2.68
CA TYR A 149 -5.97 24.57 1.58
C TYR A 149 -4.73 23.75 1.87
N THR A 150 -3.95 23.49 0.83
CA THR A 150 -2.58 23.02 0.96
C THR A 150 -1.62 24.13 0.55
N ILE A 151 -0.42 24.15 1.12
CA ILE A 151 0.67 25.04 0.75
C ILE A 151 1.93 24.23 0.48
N SER A 152 2.64 24.51 -0.62
CA SER A 152 3.88 23.84 -0.99
C SER A 152 4.99 24.83 -1.30
N ALA A 153 6.23 24.47 -1.01
CA ALA A 153 7.42 25.25 -1.35
C ALA A 153 8.34 24.42 -2.24
N ILE A 154 8.81 24.95 -3.37
CA ILE A 154 9.66 24.26 -4.35
C ILE A 154 10.92 25.08 -4.58
N LEU A 155 12.09 24.45 -4.48
CA LEU A 155 13.39 25.12 -4.67
C LEU A 155 14.13 24.56 -5.88
N GLU A 156 14.51 25.45 -6.78
CA GLU A 156 15.42 25.17 -7.89
C GLU A 156 16.87 25.41 -7.44
N THR A 157 17.81 24.47 -7.69
CA THR A 157 19.24 24.60 -7.35
C THR A 157 20.11 24.37 -8.59
N GLY A 158 21.04 25.29 -8.90
CA GLY A 158 21.91 25.22 -10.08
C GLY A 158 23.41 25.29 -9.72
N SER A 159 24.25 24.59 -10.49
CA SER A 159 25.73 24.68 -10.45
C SER A 159 26.27 25.58 -11.57
N ASN A 160 27.38 26.30 -11.30
CA ASN A 160 27.69 27.63 -11.87
C ASN A 160 28.93 27.67 -12.82
N GLY A 161 28.98 28.67 -13.72
CA GLY A 161 30.21 29.23 -14.33
C GLY A 161 30.17 29.46 -15.86
N GLY A 162 29.89 30.66 -16.37
CA GLY A 162 30.91 31.68 -16.67
C GLY A 162 30.34 32.83 -17.54
N ASN A 163 30.84 34.04 -17.31
CA ASN A 163 30.18 35.35 -17.39
C ASN A 163 30.29 36.06 -18.76
N ASP A 164 29.19 36.58 -19.30
CA ASP A 164 29.15 37.91 -19.94
C ASP A 164 27.71 38.46 -20.01
N GLY A 165 27.52 39.73 -19.64
CA GLY A 165 26.38 40.54 -20.06
C GLY A 165 25.07 40.47 -19.26
N SER A 166 24.88 41.46 -18.38
CA SER A 166 23.62 41.93 -17.83
C SER A 166 22.45 41.97 -18.84
N GLY A 167 21.28 41.44 -18.44
CA GLY A 167 20.05 41.53 -19.22
C GLY A 167 18.81 41.09 -18.43
N ASN A 168 18.30 42.02 -17.61
CA ASN A 168 16.94 42.04 -17.08
C ASN A 168 15.91 41.70 -18.18
N ASN A 169 14.91 40.86 -17.89
CA ASN A 169 13.56 41.12 -18.40
C ASN A 169 12.49 40.28 -17.65
N SER A 170 11.83 40.93 -16.70
CA SER A 170 10.37 40.97 -16.77
C SER A 170 9.95 41.38 -18.19
N GLY A 171 8.98 40.71 -18.78
CA GLY A 171 8.33 41.26 -19.96
C GLY A 171 7.44 40.24 -20.66
N GLY A 172 6.13 40.34 -20.42
CA GLY A 172 5.23 40.09 -21.54
C GLY A 172 5.59 41.05 -22.67
N ASN A 173 5.92 40.53 -23.84
CA ASN A 173 5.81 41.22 -25.13
C ASN A 173 6.14 40.32 -26.32
N ASN A 174 5.58 40.69 -27.46
CA ASN A 174 5.43 39.96 -28.72
C ASN A 174 6.70 39.51 -29.50
N ASP A 175 7.89 39.31 -28.89
CA ASP A 175 9.14 39.12 -29.68
C ASP A 175 10.07 37.95 -29.27
N ASN A 176 9.84 37.22 -28.18
CA ASN A 176 10.72 36.10 -27.79
C ASN A 176 10.22 34.75 -28.33
N VAL A 177 11.02 34.12 -29.20
CA VAL A 177 10.70 32.85 -29.85
C VAL A 177 11.35 31.68 -29.10
N VAL A 178 10.52 30.77 -28.57
CA VAL A 178 10.95 29.58 -27.84
C VAL A 178 11.27 28.41 -28.80
N GLU A 179 12.40 27.76 -28.64
CA GLU A 179 12.79 26.61 -29.47
C GLU A 179 12.11 25.31 -29.00
N LEU A 180 11.49 24.60 -29.94
CA LEU A 180 10.84 23.30 -29.72
C LEU A 180 11.74 22.16 -30.20
N THR A 181 11.70 21.07 -29.45
CA THR A 181 12.28 19.77 -29.84
C THR A 181 11.16 18.89 -30.42
N SER A 182 11.42 18.25 -31.56
CA SER A 182 10.42 17.41 -32.24
C SER A 182 9.83 16.34 -31.32
N GLY A 183 8.50 16.31 -31.18
CA GLY A 183 7.76 15.34 -30.37
C GLY A 183 7.75 15.61 -28.86
N VAL A 184 8.34 16.71 -28.39
CA VAL A 184 8.37 17.09 -26.96
C VAL A 184 7.40 18.25 -26.71
N ALA A 185 6.46 18.05 -25.78
CA ALA A 185 5.50 19.07 -25.38
C ALA A 185 6.16 20.21 -24.57
N LYS A 186 5.70 21.44 -24.79
CA LYS A 186 6.07 22.63 -24.00
C LYS A 186 4.83 23.32 -23.47
N THR A 187 4.89 23.75 -22.21
CA THR A 187 3.82 24.54 -21.60
C THR A 187 3.97 26.03 -21.94
N GLY A 188 2.84 26.71 -22.06
CA GLY A 188 2.73 28.16 -22.18
C GLY A 188 1.47 28.65 -21.47
N SER A 189 1.26 29.96 -21.42
CA SER A 189 0.04 30.56 -20.89
C SER A 189 -0.28 31.85 -21.64
N LEU A 190 -1.55 32.03 -21.99
CA LEU A 190 -2.06 33.28 -22.57
C LEU A 190 -3.16 33.86 -21.69
N ASP A 191 -3.17 35.19 -21.60
CA ASP A 191 -4.20 35.96 -20.92
C ASP A 191 -4.44 37.30 -21.65
N ALA A 192 -5.26 38.18 -21.07
CA ALA A 192 -5.58 39.47 -21.69
C ALA A 192 -4.36 40.40 -21.84
N SER A 193 -3.30 40.21 -21.05
CA SER A 193 -2.06 40.98 -21.08
C SER A 193 -0.97 40.32 -21.94
N ASN A 194 -1.02 39.00 -22.10
CA ASN A 194 -0.13 38.21 -22.93
C ASN A 194 -0.93 37.41 -23.97
N THR A 195 -1.22 38.06 -25.09
CA THR A 195 -2.17 37.52 -26.08
C THR A 195 -1.54 36.61 -27.12
N LYS A 196 -0.20 36.53 -27.19
CA LYS A 196 0.51 35.71 -28.18
C LYS A 196 1.75 35.05 -27.57
N ALA A 197 2.02 33.83 -28.00
CA ALA A 197 3.26 33.11 -27.69
C ALA A 197 3.91 32.61 -28.99
N TYR A 198 5.23 32.76 -29.11
CA TYR A 198 5.98 32.40 -30.30
C TYR A 198 6.94 31.25 -30.04
N TYR A 199 6.96 30.29 -30.97
CA TYR A 199 7.82 29.12 -30.95
C TYR A 199 8.53 28.94 -32.29
N LYS A 200 9.61 28.16 -32.32
CA LYS A 200 10.26 27.74 -33.57
C LYS A 200 10.68 26.28 -33.51
N ILE A 201 10.67 25.62 -34.66
CA ILE A 201 11.23 24.28 -34.86
C ILE A 201 12.01 24.23 -36.17
N THR A 202 13.17 23.58 -36.17
CA THR A 202 13.97 23.39 -37.39
C THR A 202 13.81 21.97 -37.91
N ALA A 203 13.33 21.84 -39.14
CA ALA A 203 13.23 20.58 -39.86
C ALA A 203 14.36 20.47 -40.90
N SER A 204 15.31 19.55 -40.70
CA SER A 204 16.38 19.30 -41.68
C SER A 204 15.85 18.62 -42.95
N SER A 205 14.88 17.72 -42.76
CA SER A 205 14.12 16.99 -43.78
C SER A 205 13.00 16.18 -43.09
N GLY A 206 11.82 16.07 -43.70
CA GLY A 206 10.72 15.23 -43.19
C GLY A 206 9.60 15.06 -44.21
N THR A 207 8.64 14.17 -43.98
CA THR A 207 7.41 14.00 -44.78
C THR A 207 6.29 14.92 -44.35
N ALA A 208 6.20 15.23 -43.05
CA ALA A 208 5.27 16.22 -42.52
C ALA A 208 5.80 16.88 -41.24
N LEU A 209 5.37 18.11 -40.95
CA LEU A 209 5.48 18.77 -39.66
C LEU A 209 4.07 18.93 -39.11
N LYS A 210 3.75 18.19 -38.05
CA LYS A 210 2.48 18.31 -37.33
C LYS A 210 2.67 19.18 -36.09
N VAL A 211 1.83 20.19 -35.91
CA VAL A 211 1.80 21.03 -34.70
C VAL A 211 0.45 20.83 -34.04
N VAL A 212 0.46 20.54 -32.74
CA VAL A 212 -0.73 20.33 -31.91
C VAL A 212 -0.66 21.28 -30.73
N LEU A 213 -1.75 21.98 -30.48
CA LEU A 213 -2.01 22.85 -29.34
C LEU A 213 -3.17 22.24 -28.55
N ASP A 214 -2.99 22.15 -27.25
CA ASP A 214 -3.98 21.65 -26.30
C ASP A 214 -4.11 22.69 -25.18
N GLY A 215 -5.31 23.24 -25.00
CA GLY A 215 -5.56 24.42 -24.18
C GLY A 215 -6.76 24.27 -23.24
N PRO A 216 -7.06 25.31 -22.45
CA PRO A 216 -8.08 25.21 -21.39
C PRO A 216 -9.49 25.32 -21.97
N ASN A 217 -10.43 24.57 -21.37
CA ASN A 217 -11.85 24.64 -21.70
C ASN A 217 -12.40 26.07 -21.52
N GLY A 218 -13.16 26.54 -22.51
CA GLY A 218 -13.77 27.88 -22.49
C GLY A 218 -12.85 29.02 -22.95
N ALA A 219 -11.63 28.70 -23.41
CA ALA A 219 -10.79 29.63 -24.17
C ALA A 219 -10.81 29.34 -25.67
N ASP A 220 -10.35 30.32 -26.45
CA ASP A 220 -10.23 30.23 -27.90
C ASP A 220 -8.83 30.69 -28.28
N PHE A 221 -7.97 29.73 -28.63
CA PHE A 221 -6.57 29.93 -28.97
C PHE A 221 -6.33 29.42 -30.39
N ASP A 222 -5.82 30.27 -31.26
CA ASP A 222 -5.51 29.95 -32.65
C ASP A 222 -4.03 29.58 -32.84
N LEU A 223 -3.74 28.69 -33.79
CA LEU A 223 -2.39 28.40 -34.27
C LEU A 223 -2.10 29.05 -35.62
N TYR A 224 -0.94 29.67 -35.77
CA TYR A 224 -0.42 30.15 -37.05
C TYR A 224 1.01 29.69 -37.23
N VAL A 225 1.38 29.17 -38.41
CA VAL A 225 2.73 28.66 -38.67
C VAL A 225 3.26 29.25 -39.98
N LYS A 226 4.54 29.66 -39.99
CA LYS A 226 5.21 30.23 -41.15
C LYS A 226 6.68 29.81 -41.25
N LYS A 227 7.15 29.46 -42.44
CA LYS A 227 8.54 29.12 -42.72
C LYS A 227 9.40 30.37 -42.81
N GLY A 228 10.52 30.37 -42.09
CA GLY A 228 11.60 31.36 -42.21
C GLY A 228 11.32 32.75 -41.60
N ALA A 229 10.10 33.04 -41.13
CA ALA A 229 9.75 34.29 -40.48
C ALA A 229 8.61 34.09 -39.47
N MET A 230 8.50 34.98 -38.48
CA MET A 230 7.38 34.98 -37.53
C MET A 230 6.03 35.15 -38.26
N PRO A 231 5.01 34.32 -37.97
CA PRO A 231 3.67 34.50 -38.51
C PRO A 231 2.95 35.70 -37.88
N THR A 232 2.02 36.30 -38.63
CA THR A 232 1.02 37.25 -38.13
C THR A 232 -0.38 36.71 -38.42
N THR A 233 -1.42 37.33 -37.84
CA THR A 233 -2.82 36.96 -38.13
C THR A 233 -3.23 37.19 -39.59
N SER A 234 -2.42 37.91 -40.38
CA SER A 234 -2.62 38.17 -41.81
C SER A 234 -1.53 37.59 -42.72
N SER A 235 -0.46 37.00 -42.16
CA SER A 235 0.67 36.45 -42.91
C SER A 235 1.15 35.16 -42.24
N TYR A 236 0.72 34.03 -42.79
CA TYR A 236 1.01 32.67 -42.31
C TYR A 236 1.04 31.70 -43.51
N ASP A 237 1.60 30.52 -43.33
CA ASP A 237 1.59 29.46 -44.35
C ASP A 237 0.48 28.44 -44.08
N VAL A 238 0.19 28.16 -42.80
CA VAL A 238 -0.96 27.36 -42.35
C VAL A 238 -1.49 27.89 -41.03
N ARG A 239 -2.80 27.72 -40.78
CA ARG A 239 -3.49 28.14 -39.56
C ARG A 239 -4.43 27.03 -39.06
N GLY A 240 -4.48 26.84 -37.75
CA GLY A 240 -5.52 26.10 -37.04
C GLY A 240 -6.41 27.11 -36.32
N TYR A 241 -7.71 27.05 -36.57
CA TYR A 241 -8.69 27.91 -35.92
C TYR A 241 -10.07 27.25 -35.84
N THR A 242 -10.51 27.09 -34.62
CA THR A 242 -11.81 26.58 -34.18
C THR A 242 -12.32 27.53 -33.10
N ASN A 243 -13.50 27.26 -32.53
CA ASN A 243 -14.00 28.04 -31.39
C ASN A 243 -13.50 27.47 -30.05
N SER A 244 -12.31 26.84 -30.04
CA SER A 244 -11.75 26.15 -28.88
C SER A 244 -10.26 26.51 -28.69
N ALA A 245 -9.68 26.11 -27.57
CA ALA A 245 -8.25 26.32 -27.32
C ALA A 245 -7.36 25.24 -27.95
N ASP A 246 -7.96 24.20 -28.54
CA ASP A 246 -7.28 23.05 -29.12
C ASP A 246 -7.17 23.20 -30.62
N GLU A 247 -5.96 23.13 -31.14
CA GLU A 247 -5.70 23.35 -32.56
C GLU A 247 -4.68 22.38 -33.10
N SER A 248 -4.80 22.06 -34.39
CA SER A 248 -3.75 21.31 -35.07
C SER A 248 -3.57 21.73 -36.53
N VAL A 249 -2.32 21.67 -36.99
CA VAL A 249 -1.95 21.94 -38.38
C VAL A 249 -0.89 20.97 -38.84
N SER A 250 -0.85 20.71 -40.15
CA SER A 250 0.17 19.87 -40.78
C SER A 250 0.77 20.55 -42.00
N ILE A 251 2.10 20.49 -42.13
CA ILE A 251 2.85 21.02 -43.26
C ILE A 251 3.61 19.87 -43.93
N ASN A 252 3.32 19.59 -45.20
CA ASN A 252 3.98 18.52 -45.93
C ASN A 252 5.41 18.87 -46.33
N ASN A 253 6.29 17.87 -46.30
CA ASN A 253 7.70 17.95 -46.66
C ASN A 253 8.46 19.11 -45.99
N PRO A 254 8.44 19.22 -44.64
CA PRO A 254 9.01 20.36 -43.96
C PRO A 254 10.53 20.43 -44.16
N SER A 255 11.02 21.63 -44.48
CA SER A 255 12.45 21.93 -44.61
C SER A 255 12.73 23.34 -44.10
N GLY A 256 13.85 23.52 -43.38
CA GLY A 256 14.21 24.78 -42.75
C GLY A 256 13.47 25.05 -41.43
N THR A 257 13.58 26.27 -40.93
CA THR A 257 12.97 26.68 -39.66
C THR A 257 11.55 27.18 -39.87
N TYR A 258 10.62 26.68 -39.06
CA TYR A 258 9.23 27.14 -38.98
C TYR A 258 9.02 27.88 -37.67
N TYR A 259 8.36 29.02 -37.74
CA TYR A 259 7.91 29.81 -36.61
C TYR A 259 6.41 29.57 -36.40
N ILE A 260 6.01 29.39 -35.16
CA ILE A 260 4.65 29.06 -34.73
C ILE A 260 4.19 30.16 -33.78
N MET A 261 2.98 30.67 -33.96
CA MET A 261 2.32 31.60 -33.05
C MET A 261 1.06 30.95 -32.51
N VAL A 262 0.94 30.91 -31.18
CA VAL A 262 -0.32 30.69 -30.48
C VAL A 262 -0.91 32.06 -30.21
N ASN A 263 -2.14 32.31 -30.68
CA ASN A 263 -2.81 33.60 -30.54
C ASN A 263 -4.12 33.44 -29.79
N ARG A 264 -4.27 34.17 -28.70
CA ARG A 264 -5.50 34.22 -27.92
C ARG A 264 -6.55 35.04 -28.67
N TYR A 265 -7.60 34.38 -29.12
CA TYR A 265 -8.81 35.04 -29.60
C TYR A 265 -9.72 35.40 -28.41
N SER A 266 -9.91 34.49 -27.45
CA SER A 266 -10.65 34.74 -26.20
C SER A 266 -10.26 33.77 -25.05
N GLY A 267 -10.79 33.97 -23.84
CA GLY A 267 -10.48 33.14 -22.65
C GLY A 267 -9.09 33.38 -22.04
N SER A 268 -8.56 32.49 -21.20
CA SER A 268 -7.18 32.58 -20.68
C SER A 268 -6.80 31.27 -20.01
N GLY A 269 -5.50 30.99 -19.94
CA GLY A 269 -5.00 29.85 -19.18
C GLY A 269 -3.79 29.19 -19.83
N GLN A 270 -3.34 28.10 -19.20
CA GLN A 270 -2.19 27.34 -19.64
C GLN A 270 -2.56 26.43 -20.81
N PHE A 271 -1.62 26.27 -21.73
CA PHE A 271 -1.73 25.35 -22.86
C PHE A 271 -0.43 24.54 -23.00
N THR A 272 -0.51 23.39 -23.67
CA THR A 272 0.64 22.64 -24.15
C THR A 272 0.74 22.74 -25.67
N ILE A 273 1.97 22.85 -26.20
CA ILE A 273 2.23 22.83 -27.63
C ILE A 273 3.28 21.78 -27.96
N THR A 274 3.00 20.96 -28.97
CA THR A 274 3.91 19.93 -29.47
C THR A 274 4.06 20.07 -30.99
N ALA A 275 5.30 20.14 -31.48
CA ALA A 275 5.62 20.12 -32.90
C ALA A 275 6.41 18.84 -33.23
N THR A 276 6.02 18.10 -34.26
CA THR A 276 6.62 16.82 -34.64
C THR A 276 7.02 16.83 -36.11
N VAL A 277 8.32 16.70 -36.39
CA VAL A 277 8.86 16.51 -37.74
C VAL A 277 8.92 15.01 -38.02
N GLU A 278 8.06 14.53 -38.89
CA GLU A 278 8.02 13.16 -39.35
C GLU A 278 9.16 12.95 -40.35
N SER A 279 10.11 12.04 -40.08
CA SER A 279 11.18 11.73 -41.02
C SER A 279 10.71 10.74 -42.08
N GLY A 280 11.06 11.00 -43.35
CA GLY A 280 10.64 10.17 -44.47
C GLY A 280 11.19 8.77 -44.40
N ASN A 281 10.39 7.88 -43.84
CA ASN A 281 10.40 6.46 -44.14
C ASN A 281 8.94 6.02 -44.24
N ASN A 282 8.40 6.19 -45.44
CA ASN A 282 7.08 5.76 -45.92
C ASN A 282 5.88 6.10 -45.04
N GLY A 283 4.82 6.62 -45.68
CA GLY A 283 3.48 6.33 -45.21
C GLY A 283 3.33 4.81 -45.11
N GLY A 284 3.55 4.27 -43.91
CA GLY A 284 3.16 2.93 -43.56
C GLY A 284 1.67 2.98 -43.34
N ASN A 285 0.91 2.87 -44.43
CA ASN A 285 -0.46 2.40 -44.36
C ASN A 285 -0.44 1.20 -43.38
N GLY A 286 -1.15 1.30 -42.25
CA GLY A 286 -1.23 0.21 -41.29
C GLY A 286 -1.60 -1.06 -42.06
N GLY A 287 -0.69 -2.03 -42.08
CA GLY A 287 -0.71 -3.10 -43.08
C GLY A 287 -2.07 -3.80 -43.21
N ASN A 288 -2.65 -3.77 -44.41
CA ASN A 288 -3.96 -4.37 -44.75
C ASN A 288 -3.95 -5.89 -44.76
N ASN A 289 -2.95 -6.52 -44.16
CA ASN A 289 -2.86 -7.96 -44.05
C ASN A 289 -1.97 -8.32 -42.86
N SER A 290 -2.14 -9.54 -42.36
CA SER A 290 -1.40 -10.11 -41.23
C SER A 290 0.14 -10.12 -41.38
N ASP A 291 0.66 -9.71 -42.55
CA ASP A 291 2.09 -9.69 -42.90
C ASP A 291 2.83 -8.38 -42.51
N ASN A 292 2.12 -7.30 -42.14
CA ASN A 292 2.71 -5.98 -41.86
C ASN A 292 2.28 -5.43 -40.48
N VAL A 293 3.06 -5.76 -39.45
CA VAL A 293 2.81 -5.39 -38.05
C VAL A 293 3.64 -4.17 -37.68
N VAL A 294 3.00 -3.09 -37.23
CA VAL A 294 3.70 -1.86 -36.84
C VAL A 294 4.11 -1.91 -35.36
N GLU A 295 5.38 -1.67 -35.07
CA GLU A 295 5.88 -1.63 -33.69
C GLU A 295 5.57 -0.29 -33.01
N LEU A 296 4.95 -0.34 -31.84
CA LEU A 296 4.64 0.81 -31.00
C LEU A 296 5.75 1.01 -29.96
N THR A 297 6.01 2.28 -29.64
CA THR A 297 6.85 2.67 -28.51
C THR A 297 5.93 3.10 -27.36
N SER A 298 6.21 2.65 -26.14
CA SER A 298 5.38 2.95 -24.97
C SER A 298 5.13 4.46 -24.83
N GLY A 299 3.86 4.86 -24.69
CA GLY A 299 3.42 6.25 -24.53
C GLY A 299 3.50 7.12 -25.79
N VAL A 300 3.94 6.58 -26.93
CA VAL A 300 4.06 7.32 -28.20
C VAL A 300 2.88 6.98 -29.11
N ALA A 301 2.06 7.98 -29.42
CA ALA A 301 0.94 7.84 -30.34
C ALA A 301 1.40 7.56 -31.78
N LYS A 302 0.66 6.68 -32.47
CA LYS A 302 0.82 6.41 -33.91
C LYS A 302 -0.50 6.64 -34.63
N THR A 303 -0.44 7.17 -35.86
CA THR A 303 -1.62 7.37 -36.71
C THR A 303 -1.86 6.16 -37.62
N GLY A 304 -3.13 5.90 -37.92
CA GLY A 304 -3.57 4.92 -38.91
C GLY A 304 -4.85 5.38 -39.61
N SER A 305 -5.33 4.62 -40.59
CA SER A 305 -6.63 4.86 -41.23
C SER A 305 -7.29 3.56 -41.65
N LEU A 306 -8.62 3.49 -41.52
CA LEU A 306 -9.45 2.37 -41.99
C LEU A 306 -10.58 2.87 -42.88
N ASP A 307 -10.91 2.07 -43.89
CA ASP A 307 -12.03 2.30 -44.81
C ASP A 307 -12.61 0.94 -45.28
N ALA A 308 -13.54 0.97 -46.24
CA ALA A 308 -14.18 -0.24 -46.76
C ALA A 308 -13.20 -1.20 -47.48
N SER A 309 -12.05 -0.71 -47.95
CA SER A 309 -10.98 -1.49 -48.59
C SER A 309 -9.87 -1.89 -47.62
N ASN A 310 -9.84 -1.30 -46.43
CA ASN A 310 -8.81 -1.42 -45.40
C ASN A 310 -9.46 -1.62 -44.03
N THR A 311 -10.00 -2.81 -43.77
CA THR A 311 -10.88 -3.00 -42.60
C THR A 311 -10.14 -3.30 -41.29
N LYS A 312 -8.83 -3.60 -41.32
CA LYS A 312 -8.03 -3.91 -40.12
C LYS A 312 -6.64 -3.28 -40.19
N ALA A 313 -6.08 -2.96 -39.02
CA ALA A 313 -4.69 -2.56 -38.84
C ALA A 313 -4.07 -3.29 -37.65
N TYR A 314 -2.80 -3.70 -37.78
CA TYR A 314 -2.11 -4.50 -36.77
C TYR A 314 -0.87 -3.80 -36.20
N TYR A 315 -0.73 -3.85 -34.89
CA TYR A 315 0.36 -3.27 -34.13
C TYR A 315 0.95 -4.30 -33.16
N LYS A 316 2.16 -4.04 -32.65
CA LYS A 316 2.75 -4.80 -31.56
C LYS A 316 3.48 -3.89 -30.58
N ILE A 317 3.50 -4.29 -29.31
CA ILE A 317 4.33 -3.67 -28.27
C ILE A 317 4.98 -4.78 -27.43
N THR A 318 6.26 -4.62 -27.11
CA THR A 318 6.95 -5.54 -26.21
C THR A 318 7.01 -4.94 -24.82
N ALA A 319 6.45 -5.64 -23.84
CA ALA A 319 6.56 -5.29 -22.43
C ALA A 319 7.61 -6.20 -21.78
N SER A 320 8.70 -5.61 -21.28
CA SER A 320 9.73 -6.34 -20.52
C SER A 320 9.19 -6.77 -19.15
N SER A 321 8.40 -5.89 -18.52
CA SER A 321 7.54 -6.05 -17.34
C SER A 321 6.93 -4.67 -17.03
N GLY A 322 5.62 -4.57 -16.80
CA GLY A 322 4.95 -3.34 -16.35
C GLY A 322 3.82 -3.66 -15.38
N THR A 323 3.24 -2.66 -14.69
CA THR A 323 2.05 -2.85 -13.81
C THR A 323 0.78 -2.98 -14.64
N ALA A 324 0.71 -2.24 -15.75
CA ALA A 324 -0.35 -2.37 -16.75
C ALA A 324 0.16 -2.06 -18.16
N LEU A 325 -0.48 -2.64 -19.17
CA LEU A 325 -0.44 -2.21 -20.55
C LEU A 325 -1.80 -1.60 -20.85
N LYS A 326 -1.84 -0.27 -20.96
CA LYS A 326 -3.02 0.47 -21.39
C LYS A 326 -2.90 0.75 -22.88
N VAL A 327 -3.89 0.36 -23.66
CA VAL A 327 -3.99 0.69 -25.09
C VAL A 327 -5.21 1.58 -25.27
N VAL A 328 -4.99 2.73 -25.90
CA VAL A 328 -6.00 3.75 -26.19
C VAL A 328 -6.04 3.95 -27.70
N LEU A 329 -7.24 3.86 -28.26
CA LEU A 329 -7.59 4.14 -29.64
C LEU A 329 -8.49 5.37 -29.64
N ASP A 330 -8.17 6.33 -30.49
CA ASP A 330 -8.94 7.56 -30.67
C ASP A 330 -9.20 7.75 -32.17
N GLY A 331 -10.46 7.75 -32.57
CA GLY A 331 -10.91 7.61 -33.95
C GLY A 331 -11.88 8.71 -34.39
N PRO A 332 -12.35 8.65 -35.65
CA PRO A 332 -13.19 9.70 -36.20
C PRO A 332 -14.64 9.58 -35.72
N ASN A 333 -15.27 10.72 -35.43
CA ASN A 333 -16.70 10.79 -35.12
C ASN A 333 -17.57 10.13 -36.21
N GLY A 334 -18.53 9.30 -35.80
CA GLY A 334 -19.46 8.63 -36.70
C GLY A 334 -18.94 7.35 -37.35
N ALA A 335 -17.76 6.86 -36.95
CA ALA A 335 -17.28 5.52 -37.25
C ALA A 335 -17.36 4.60 -36.01
N ASP A 336 -17.19 3.31 -36.25
CA ASP A 336 -17.17 2.27 -35.21
C ASP A 336 -15.95 1.37 -35.45
N PHE A 337 -14.95 1.53 -34.59
CA PHE A 337 -13.67 0.80 -34.64
C PHE A 337 -13.47 0.06 -33.32
N ASP A 338 -13.33 -1.26 -33.39
CA ASP A 338 -13.06 -2.13 -32.24
C ASP A 338 -11.54 -2.31 -32.00
N LEU A 339 -11.16 -2.55 -30.75
CA LEU A 339 -9.80 -2.88 -30.33
C LEU A 339 -9.71 -4.31 -29.80
N TYR A 340 -8.72 -5.09 -30.26
CA TYR A 340 -8.43 -6.44 -29.75
C TYR A 340 -6.95 -6.58 -29.44
N VAL A 341 -6.61 -7.21 -28.31
CA VAL A 341 -5.21 -7.37 -27.86
C VAL A 341 -4.96 -8.82 -27.47
N LYS A 342 -3.81 -9.38 -27.86
CA LYS A 342 -3.41 -10.76 -27.55
C LYS A 342 -1.90 -10.90 -27.35
N LYS A 343 -1.49 -11.66 -26.35
CA LYS A 343 -0.08 -11.98 -26.05
C LYS A 343 0.44 -13.06 -27.00
N GLY A 344 1.61 -12.82 -27.58
CA GLY A 344 2.39 -13.80 -28.34
C GLY A 344 1.86 -14.19 -29.72
N ALA A 345 0.62 -13.83 -30.07
CA ALA A 345 0.01 -14.12 -31.36
C ALA A 345 -0.95 -13.00 -31.79
N MET A 346 -1.24 -12.93 -33.10
CA MET A 346 -2.21 -11.99 -33.65
C MET A 346 -3.63 -12.25 -33.11
N PRO A 347 -4.34 -11.23 -32.62
CA PRO A 347 -5.73 -11.37 -32.23
C PRO A 347 -6.64 -11.57 -33.46
N THR A 348 -7.74 -12.30 -33.26
CA THR A 348 -8.89 -12.36 -34.18
C THR A 348 -10.14 -11.85 -33.44
N THR A 349 -11.25 -11.64 -34.17
CA THR A 349 -12.53 -11.25 -33.54
C THR A 349 -13.13 -12.35 -32.65
N SER A 350 -12.57 -13.56 -32.66
CA SER A 350 -12.97 -14.70 -31.82
C SER A 350 -11.86 -15.23 -30.90
N SER A 351 -10.64 -14.67 -30.97
CA SER A 351 -9.51 -15.07 -30.14
C SER A 351 -8.67 -13.85 -29.76
N TYR A 352 -8.84 -13.41 -28.52
CA TYR A 352 -8.19 -12.24 -27.93
C TYR A 352 -8.03 -12.44 -26.43
N ASP A 353 -7.15 -11.68 -25.80
CA ASP A 353 -6.96 -11.68 -24.34
C ASP A 353 -7.70 -10.49 -23.71
N ALA A 354 -7.82 -9.38 -24.45
CA ALA A 354 -8.61 -8.22 -24.03
C ALA A 354 -9.22 -7.51 -25.26
N ARG A 355 -10.38 -6.85 -25.08
CA ARG A 355 -11.13 -6.18 -26.14
C ARG A 355 -11.76 -4.87 -25.65
N GLY A 356 -11.65 -3.81 -26.45
CA GLY A 356 -12.49 -2.61 -26.36
C GLY A 356 -13.50 -2.62 -27.52
N TYR A 357 -14.78 -2.46 -27.20
CA TYR A 357 -15.84 -2.39 -28.20
C TYR A 357 -17.04 -1.59 -27.67
N THR A 358 -17.27 -0.46 -28.30
CA THR A 358 -18.42 0.42 -28.10
C THR A 358 -19.01 0.74 -29.47
N ASN A 359 -20.01 1.63 -29.52
CA ASN A 359 -20.57 2.08 -30.80
C ASN A 359 -19.83 3.32 -31.35
N SER A 360 -18.59 3.59 -30.90
CA SER A 360 -17.76 4.71 -31.35
C SER A 360 -16.43 4.19 -31.94
N ALA A 361 -15.60 5.11 -32.43
CA ALA A 361 -14.26 4.78 -32.92
C ALA A 361 -13.18 4.91 -31.82
N ASP A 362 -13.58 5.26 -30.60
CA ASP A 362 -12.70 5.49 -29.45
C ASP A 362 -12.79 4.31 -28.51
N GLU A 363 -11.67 3.62 -28.31
CA GLU A 363 -11.62 2.41 -27.51
C GLU A 363 -10.47 2.44 -26.53
N SER A 364 -10.63 1.76 -25.41
CA SER A 364 -9.51 1.54 -24.50
C SER A 364 -9.57 0.17 -23.87
N VAL A 365 -8.40 -0.37 -23.57
CA VAL A 365 -8.27 -1.64 -22.86
C VAL A 365 -7.02 -1.64 -22.01
N SER A 366 -7.10 -2.29 -20.85
CA SER A 366 -5.97 -2.45 -19.92
C SER A 366 -5.69 -3.92 -19.69
N ILE A 367 -4.40 -4.29 -19.72
CA ILE A 367 -3.91 -5.63 -19.39
C ILE A 367 -2.97 -5.48 -18.20
N SER A 368 -3.29 -6.11 -17.07
CA SER A 368 -2.45 -6.07 -15.88
C SER A 368 -1.19 -6.94 -16.04
N ASN A 369 -0.09 -6.52 -15.44
CA ASN A 369 1.19 -7.24 -15.42
C ASN A 369 1.70 -7.69 -16.81
N PRO A 370 1.75 -6.79 -17.82
CA PRO A 370 2.14 -7.16 -19.17
C PRO A 370 3.59 -7.67 -19.20
N SER A 371 3.78 -8.83 -19.82
CA SER A 371 5.09 -9.40 -20.11
C SER A 371 5.11 -10.04 -21.49
N GLY A 372 6.24 -9.90 -22.20
CA GLY A 372 6.38 -10.37 -23.58
C GLY A 372 5.72 -9.44 -24.61
N THR A 373 5.62 -9.92 -25.84
CA THR A 373 5.04 -9.14 -26.94
C THR A 373 3.53 -9.31 -27.00
N TYR A 374 2.81 -8.19 -27.04
CA TYR A 374 1.38 -8.12 -27.29
C TYR A 374 1.14 -7.63 -28.71
N TYR A 375 0.24 -8.29 -29.42
CA TYR A 375 -0.27 -7.88 -30.73
C TYR A 375 -1.64 -7.24 -30.54
N ILE A 376 -1.86 -6.14 -31.26
CA ILE A 376 -3.03 -5.29 -31.15
C ILE A 376 -3.65 -5.19 -32.55
N MET A 377 -4.96 -5.38 -32.65
CA MET A 377 -5.74 -5.21 -33.88
C MET A 377 -6.77 -4.11 -33.67
N VAL A 378 -6.78 -3.14 -34.57
CA VAL A 378 -7.90 -2.21 -34.75
C VAL A 378 -8.75 -2.77 -35.88
N ASN A 379 -10.04 -2.99 -35.62
CA ASN A 379 -10.98 -3.59 -36.57
C ASN A 379 -12.13 -2.62 -36.85
N ARG A 380 -12.34 -2.30 -38.12
CA ARG A 380 -13.48 -1.48 -38.56
C ARG A 380 -14.75 -2.31 -38.55
N TYR A 381 -15.68 -1.97 -37.65
CA TYR A 381 -17.05 -2.45 -37.70
C TYR A 381 -17.88 -1.62 -38.69
N SER A 382 -17.78 -0.28 -38.65
CA SER A 382 -18.43 0.63 -39.62
C SER A 382 -17.72 2.00 -39.74
N GLY A 383 -18.17 2.88 -40.66
CA GLY A 383 -17.58 4.22 -40.87
C GLY A 383 -16.26 4.24 -41.66
N SER A 384 -15.46 5.30 -41.59
CA SER A 384 -14.11 5.36 -42.18
C SER A 384 -13.37 6.61 -41.68
N GLY A 385 -12.05 6.57 -41.63
CA GLY A 385 -11.24 7.77 -41.36
C GLY A 385 -9.92 7.46 -40.68
N GLN A 386 -9.25 8.50 -40.20
CA GLN A 386 -7.97 8.40 -39.51
C GLN A 386 -8.18 8.20 -38.01
N PHE A 387 -7.30 7.43 -37.37
CA PHE A 387 -7.29 7.21 -35.93
C PHE A 387 -5.87 7.39 -35.38
N THR A 388 -5.75 7.63 -34.08
CA THR A 388 -4.51 7.51 -33.32
C THR A 388 -4.58 6.31 -32.38
N ILE A 389 -3.46 5.63 -32.19
CA ILE A 389 -3.32 4.54 -31.23
C ILE A 389 -2.10 4.78 -30.35
N THR A 390 -2.29 4.67 -29.04
CA THR A 390 -1.22 4.79 -28.05
C THR A 390 -1.27 3.55 -27.16
N ALA A 391 -0.13 2.88 -27.04
CA ALA A 391 0.05 1.80 -26.07
C ALA A 391 1.04 2.28 -25.02
N THR A 392 0.64 2.26 -23.75
CA THR A 392 1.47 2.66 -22.60
C THR A 392 1.67 1.43 -21.74
N VAL A 393 2.90 0.93 -21.72
CA VAL A 393 3.36 0.04 -20.66
C VAL A 393 3.67 0.95 -19.47
N GLU A 394 2.78 0.93 -18.49
CA GLU A 394 2.96 1.63 -17.23
C GLU A 394 4.07 0.91 -16.47
N SER A 395 5.22 1.56 -16.41
CA SER A 395 6.29 1.17 -15.50
C SER A 395 5.87 1.56 -14.09
N GLY A 396 5.87 0.59 -13.16
CA GLY A 396 5.78 0.89 -11.73
C GLY A 396 6.80 1.99 -11.42
N ASN A 397 6.33 3.12 -10.92
CA ASN A 397 7.12 4.33 -10.81
C ASN A 397 8.15 4.16 -9.68
N ASN A 398 9.31 3.59 -10.01
CA ASN A 398 10.47 3.52 -9.15
C ASN A 398 11.13 4.90 -9.06
N GLY A 399 10.79 5.64 -8.02
CA GLY A 399 11.56 6.80 -7.57
C GLY A 399 12.81 6.39 -6.77
N GLY A 400 13.92 6.15 -7.46
CA GLY A 400 15.27 6.48 -6.96
C GLY A 400 16.16 5.37 -6.40
N GLY A 401 16.88 4.66 -7.29
CA GLY A 401 18.09 3.89 -6.95
C GLY A 401 18.63 3.11 -8.15
N ASN A 402 19.73 3.56 -8.74
CA ASN A 402 20.32 3.01 -9.98
C ASN A 402 20.73 1.52 -9.84
N GLY A 403 20.22 0.65 -10.71
CA GLY A 403 20.63 -0.75 -10.89
C GLY A 403 19.54 -1.56 -11.58
N GLY A 404 19.78 -2.01 -12.81
CA GLY A 404 18.75 -2.59 -13.68
C GLY A 404 18.05 -3.81 -13.11
N ASN A 405 16.76 -3.97 -13.42
CA ASN A 405 16.01 -5.23 -13.36
C ASN A 405 16.41 -6.19 -12.20
N THR A 406 16.33 -5.72 -10.96
CA THR A 406 16.45 -6.60 -9.78
C THR A 406 15.25 -6.40 -8.88
N THR A 407 14.39 -7.43 -8.86
CA THR A 407 13.45 -7.73 -7.79
C THR A 407 14.13 -7.52 -6.43
N ALA A 408 13.45 -6.88 -5.47
CA ALA A 408 13.99 -6.69 -4.13
C ALA A 408 14.27 -8.06 -3.46
N LYS A 409 15.10 -8.09 -2.44
CA LYS A 409 15.32 -9.34 -1.69
C LYS A 409 14.11 -9.71 -0.84
N TRP A 410 13.53 -8.74 -0.15
CA TRP A 410 12.42 -8.94 0.76
C TRP A 410 11.30 -7.94 0.54
N THR A 411 10.06 -8.40 0.60
CA THR A 411 8.90 -7.52 0.81
C THR A 411 8.23 -7.94 2.11
N TYR A 412 8.17 -7.00 3.05
CA TYR A 412 7.45 -7.12 4.30
C TYR A 412 6.04 -6.59 4.13
N VAL A 413 5.04 -7.40 4.48
CA VAL A 413 3.63 -7.08 4.43
C VAL A 413 3.08 -7.20 5.85
N GLY A 414 2.78 -6.06 6.47
CA GLY A 414 2.18 -5.99 7.79
C GLY A 414 0.70 -5.63 7.71
N ILE A 415 -0.15 -6.33 8.46
CA ILE A 415 -1.55 -5.97 8.67
C ILE A 415 -1.79 -5.88 10.17
N ALA A 416 -2.26 -4.72 10.64
CA ALA A 416 -2.53 -4.45 12.04
C ALA A 416 -4.02 -4.10 12.23
N GLY A 417 -4.79 -4.99 12.86
CA GLY A 417 -6.20 -4.78 13.19
C GLY A 417 -6.32 -4.43 14.66
N TYR A 418 -6.31 -3.13 14.97
CA TYR A 418 -6.37 -2.61 16.34
C TYR A 418 -7.73 -1.97 16.66
N ASP A 419 -8.75 -2.23 15.84
CA ASP A 419 -10.10 -1.71 16.02
C ASP A 419 -10.74 -2.13 17.36
N ALA A 420 -10.13 -3.10 18.06
CA ALA A 420 -10.65 -3.63 19.31
C ALA A 420 -10.23 -2.91 20.61
N ASP A 421 -9.35 -1.92 20.54
CA ASP A 421 -8.88 -1.17 21.71
C ASP A 421 -8.63 0.29 21.31
N ASP A 422 -8.85 1.26 22.21
CA ASP A 422 -8.41 2.66 22.06
C ASP A 422 -6.87 2.78 22.15
N ILE A 423 -6.19 2.19 21.18
CA ILE A 423 -4.74 2.09 21.05
C ILE A 423 -4.25 2.76 19.76
N THR A 424 -4.90 3.84 19.30
CA THR A 424 -4.39 4.74 18.25
C THR A 424 -2.92 5.15 18.49
N THR A 425 -2.48 5.20 19.75
CA THR A 425 -1.07 5.41 20.11
C THR A 425 -0.14 4.27 19.66
N MET A 426 -0.60 3.03 19.62
CA MET A 426 0.14 1.87 19.13
C MET A 426 0.24 1.87 17.60
N VAL A 427 -0.82 2.20 16.86
CA VAL A 427 -0.76 2.31 15.38
C VAL A 427 0.27 3.35 14.96
N ASN A 428 0.18 4.56 15.53
CA ASN A 428 1.15 5.63 15.27
C ASN A 428 2.58 5.24 15.66
N SER A 429 2.74 4.50 16.77
CA SER A 429 4.04 3.97 17.19
C SER A 429 4.57 2.92 16.23
N THR A 430 3.71 2.04 15.72
CA THR A 430 4.04 1.00 14.73
C THR A 430 4.50 1.63 13.43
N VAL A 431 3.70 2.53 12.84
CA VAL A 431 4.08 3.24 11.60
C VAL A 431 5.37 4.03 11.80
N SER A 432 5.52 4.73 12.94
CA SER A 432 6.75 5.47 13.27
C SER A 432 7.97 4.56 13.40
N TRP A 433 7.81 3.37 13.97
CA TRP A 433 8.89 2.38 14.08
C TRP A 433 9.35 1.91 12.71
N PHE A 434 8.44 1.58 11.80
CA PHE A 434 8.80 1.19 10.43
C PHE A 434 9.40 2.35 9.63
N LYS A 435 8.91 3.59 9.80
CA LYS A 435 9.51 4.80 9.22
C LYS A 435 10.98 4.92 9.57
N ASN A 436 11.35 4.72 10.84
CA ASN A 436 12.75 4.76 11.28
C ASN A 436 13.64 3.70 10.63
N ILE A 437 13.06 2.65 10.02
CA ILE A 437 13.78 1.63 9.25
C ILE A 437 13.84 2.03 7.78
N GLY A 438 12.68 2.37 7.19
CA GLY A 438 12.52 2.73 5.77
C GLY A 438 12.67 1.55 4.81
N SER A 439 12.09 1.63 3.61
CA SER A 439 12.43 0.71 2.52
C SER A 439 13.81 1.01 1.94
N ASP A 440 14.33 0.15 1.06
CA ASP A 440 15.49 0.41 0.21
C ASP A 440 15.45 -0.50 -1.05
N ALA A 441 16.54 -0.55 -1.82
CA ALA A 441 16.62 -1.39 -3.02
C ALA A 441 16.46 -2.91 -2.75
N ASN A 442 16.65 -3.36 -1.51
CA ASN A 442 16.58 -4.77 -1.12
C ASN A 442 15.34 -5.11 -0.28
N VAL A 443 14.73 -4.14 0.38
CA VAL A 443 13.62 -4.35 1.31
C VAL A 443 12.49 -3.37 1.02
N ASN A 444 11.32 -3.90 0.65
CA ASN A 444 10.08 -3.14 0.61
C ASN A 444 9.29 -3.36 1.90
N ILE A 445 8.60 -2.32 2.38
CA ILE A 445 7.80 -2.37 3.61
C ILE A 445 6.42 -1.78 3.30
N LEU A 446 5.39 -2.59 3.44
CA LEU A 446 3.99 -2.21 3.31
C LEU A 446 3.23 -2.52 4.59
N LEU A 447 2.37 -1.60 5.02
CA LEU A 447 1.53 -1.74 6.20
C LEU A 447 0.08 -1.44 5.84
N LEU A 448 -0.86 -2.25 6.33
CA LEU A 448 -2.28 -1.93 6.43
C LEU A 448 -2.58 -1.84 7.91
N THR A 449 -3.17 -0.73 8.34
CA THR A 449 -3.52 -0.49 9.74
C THR A 449 -4.99 -0.11 9.81
N ASP A 450 -5.66 -0.65 10.81
CA ASP A 450 -7.05 -0.36 11.11
C ASP A 450 -7.13 0.03 12.59
N GLU A 451 -7.56 1.26 12.86
CA GLU A 451 -7.53 1.84 14.22
C GLU A 451 -8.89 1.67 14.92
N TYR A 452 -9.03 2.19 16.15
CA TYR A 452 -10.28 2.14 16.90
C TYR A 452 -11.40 2.98 16.30
N GLY A 453 -12.54 2.35 16.01
CA GLY A 453 -13.76 3.00 15.54
C GLY A 453 -13.86 3.06 14.02
N HIS A 454 -14.76 3.90 13.49
CA HIS A 454 -15.08 3.88 12.07
C HIS A 454 -14.28 4.88 11.21
N GLY A 455 -13.89 4.44 10.02
CA GLY A 455 -13.35 5.25 8.94
C GLY A 455 -11.86 5.55 9.06
N ASN A 456 -11.10 4.64 9.67
CA ASN A 456 -9.70 4.83 10.08
C ASN A 456 -8.76 3.74 9.54
N THR A 457 -9.18 2.98 8.54
CA THR A 457 -8.28 2.08 7.83
C THR A 457 -7.33 2.90 6.97
N HIS A 458 -6.03 2.60 7.05
CA HIS A 458 -5.00 3.21 6.21
C HIS A 458 -4.03 2.17 5.68
N ALA A 459 -3.60 2.34 4.43
CA ALA A 459 -2.54 1.56 3.84
C ALA A 459 -1.33 2.45 3.55
N TYR A 460 -0.13 1.93 3.79
CA TYR A 460 1.12 2.67 3.65
C TYR A 460 2.17 1.86 2.91
N TYR A 461 2.91 2.52 2.03
CA TYR A 461 4.26 2.13 1.66
C TYR A 461 5.26 2.98 2.45
N ILE A 462 6.17 2.34 3.18
CA ILE A 462 7.21 3.07 3.90
C ILE A 462 8.36 3.34 2.94
N THR A 463 8.62 4.60 2.62
CA THR A 463 9.58 5.00 1.58
C THR A 463 11.03 4.86 2.04
N PRO A 464 12.01 4.87 1.12
CA PRO A 464 13.42 4.98 1.46
C PRO A 464 13.79 6.27 2.21
N GLN A 465 12.98 7.32 2.07
CA GLN A 465 13.13 8.59 2.79
C GLN A 465 12.53 8.54 4.20
N GLN A 466 12.18 7.33 4.71
CA GLN A 466 11.67 7.13 6.06
C GLN A 466 10.33 7.85 6.29
N THR A 467 9.54 8.01 5.23
CA THR A 467 8.17 8.53 5.28
C THR A 467 7.17 7.39 5.07
N ALA A 468 5.95 7.54 5.61
CA ALA A 468 4.84 6.66 5.27
C ALA A 468 4.06 7.34 4.14
N MET A 469 4.14 6.79 2.93
CA MET A 469 3.35 7.21 1.78
C MET A 469 2.03 6.47 1.82
N GLU A 470 0.94 7.20 1.97
CA GLU A 470 -0.40 6.62 1.98
C GLU A 470 -0.76 6.06 0.60
N ILE A 471 -1.29 4.84 0.60
CA ILE A 471 -1.82 4.15 -0.57
C ILE A 471 -3.34 4.30 -0.49
N PRO A 472 -3.99 4.93 -1.49
CA PRO A 472 -5.44 5.00 -1.52
C PRO A 472 -6.05 3.60 -1.47
N LEU A 473 -6.96 3.34 -0.54
CA LEU A 473 -7.54 2.00 -0.33
C LEU A 473 -8.27 1.48 -1.58
N ASN A 474 -8.87 2.38 -2.35
CA ASN A 474 -9.52 2.05 -3.62
C ASN A 474 -8.54 1.61 -4.74
N GLU A 475 -7.25 1.92 -4.64
CA GLU A 475 -6.20 1.38 -5.53
C GLU A 475 -5.86 -0.08 -5.19
N ILE A 476 -6.00 -0.46 -3.91
CA ILE A 476 -5.80 -1.85 -3.46
C ILE A 476 -7.02 -2.69 -3.85
N ASN A 477 -8.21 -2.17 -3.56
CA ASN A 477 -9.48 -2.77 -3.94
C ASN A 477 -10.50 -1.67 -4.13
N SER A 478 -11.07 -1.54 -5.33
CA SER A 478 -12.00 -0.46 -5.69
C SER A 478 -13.26 -0.39 -4.83
N ALA A 479 -13.59 -1.45 -4.08
CA ALA A 479 -14.71 -1.47 -3.15
C ALA A 479 -14.35 -0.93 -1.76
N TRP A 480 -13.07 -0.75 -1.44
CA TRP A 480 -12.65 -0.23 -0.14
C TRP A 480 -12.87 1.27 -0.04
N THR A 481 -13.51 1.65 1.05
CA THR A 481 -13.67 3.05 1.47
C THR A 481 -12.63 3.36 2.54
N ASN A 482 -12.96 4.15 3.55
CA ASN A 482 -12.09 4.47 4.68
C ASN A 482 -12.19 3.48 5.86
N GLU A 483 -13.03 2.45 5.73
CA GLU A 483 -13.22 1.38 6.73
C GLU A 483 -13.18 0.05 5.98
N VAL A 484 -12.37 -0.89 6.46
CA VAL A 484 -12.19 -2.20 5.84
C VAL A 484 -12.20 -3.27 6.92
N ASN A 485 -13.08 -4.26 6.76
CA ASN A 485 -13.19 -5.41 7.66
C ASN A 485 -11.90 -6.23 7.72
N THR A 486 -11.03 -5.99 8.69
CA THR A 486 -9.75 -6.71 8.80
C THR A 486 -9.93 -8.19 9.14
N GLY A 487 -11.09 -8.57 9.67
CA GLY A 487 -11.51 -9.95 9.90
C GLY A 487 -11.84 -10.72 8.61
N ASP A 488 -12.19 -10.04 7.52
CA ASP A 488 -12.47 -10.70 6.24
C ASP A 488 -11.17 -11.14 5.56
N LYS A 489 -11.05 -12.44 5.26
CA LYS A 489 -9.91 -13.00 4.52
C LYS A 489 -9.59 -12.27 3.21
N SER A 490 -10.59 -11.71 2.54
CA SER A 490 -10.44 -10.99 1.28
C SER A 490 -9.56 -9.75 1.42
N VAL A 491 -9.49 -9.18 2.63
CA VAL A 491 -8.66 -8.02 2.95
C VAL A 491 -7.18 -8.39 2.96
N LEU A 492 -6.84 -9.46 3.68
CA LEU A 492 -5.49 -10.02 3.69
C LEU A 492 -5.03 -10.41 2.28
N VAL A 493 -5.89 -11.07 1.50
CA VAL A 493 -5.57 -11.47 0.12
C VAL A 493 -5.38 -10.26 -0.80
N SER A 494 -6.25 -9.25 -0.72
CA SER A 494 -6.19 -8.07 -1.60
C SER A 494 -4.97 -7.21 -1.31
N PHE A 495 -4.68 -6.96 -0.03
CA PHE A 495 -3.51 -6.19 0.35
C PHE A 495 -2.20 -6.91 0.00
N PHE A 496 -2.13 -8.22 0.26
CA PHE A 496 -0.95 -9.00 -0.14
C PHE A 496 -0.79 -9.01 -1.67
N ARG A 497 -1.87 -9.16 -2.43
CA ARG A 497 -1.85 -9.08 -3.90
C ARG A 497 -1.30 -7.74 -4.37
N TYR A 498 -1.77 -6.64 -3.79
CA TYR A 498 -1.27 -5.31 -4.11
C TYR A 498 0.24 -5.22 -3.82
N ALA A 499 0.68 -5.66 -2.64
CA ALA A 499 2.07 -5.63 -2.24
C ALA A 499 2.98 -6.39 -3.21
N VAL A 500 2.64 -7.63 -3.58
CA VAL A 500 3.50 -8.43 -4.46
C VAL A 500 3.45 -7.99 -5.93
N THR A 501 2.36 -7.33 -6.34
CA THR A 501 2.21 -6.79 -7.69
C THR A 501 3.05 -5.52 -7.89
N HIS A 502 3.03 -4.62 -6.91
CA HIS A 502 3.72 -3.33 -7.01
C HIS A 502 5.16 -3.36 -6.46
N TYR A 503 5.42 -4.25 -5.50
CA TYR A 503 6.70 -4.37 -4.80
C TYR A 503 7.16 -5.84 -4.79
N PRO A 504 7.50 -6.42 -5.96
CA PRO A 504 7.92 -7.81 -6.06
C PRO A 504 9.26 -8.05 -5.34
N ALA A 505 9.39 -9.22 -4.70
CA ALA A 505 10.60 -9.63 -3.98
C ALA A 505 10.89 -11.14 -4.12
N GLU A 506 12.16 -11.50 -3.91
CA GLU A 506 12.60 -12.90 -3.83
C GLU A 506 11.99 -13.62 -2.62
N HIS A 507 11.80 -12.91 -1.51
CA HIS A 507 11.23 -13.43 -0.26
C HIS A 507 10.09 -12.53 0.26
N TYR A 508 9.09 -13.14 0.90
CA TYR A 508 7.95 -12.44 1.48
C TYR A 508 7.81 -12.75 2.98
N TYR A 509 7.71 -11.68 3.78
CA TYR A 509 7.41 -11.76 5.20
C TYR A 509 6.00 -11.21 5.42
N LEU A 510 5.06 -12.06 5.79
CA LEU A 510 3.72 -11.65 6.21
C LEU A 510 3.66 -11.54 7.74
N HIS A 511 3.06 -10.47 8.25
CA HIS A 511 2.82 -10.27 9.68
C HIS A 511 1.40 -9.79 9.89
N THR A 512 0.63 -10.50 10.71
CA THR A 512 -0.68 -10.03 11.20
C THR A 512 -0.56 -9.63 12.65
N ASP A 513 -1.15 -8.52 13.10
CA ASP A 513 -1.13 -8.12 14.51
C ASP A 513 -2.50 -7.62 14.95
N SER A 514 -3.08 -8.26 15.96
CA SER A 514 -4.36 -7.90 16.56
C SER A 514 -4.56 -8.65 17.86
N HIS A 515 -5.66 -8.36 18.55
CA HIS A 515 -6.24 -9.33 19.48
C HIS A 515 -6.55 -10.63 18.77
N SER A 516 -6.17 -11.74 19.39
CA SER A 516 -6.27 -13.03 18.74
C SER A 516 -6.47 -14.14 19.77
N ARG A 517 -7.11 -15.21 19.33
CA ARG A 517 -7.28 -16.45 20.08
C ARG A 517 -6.99 -17.58 19.13
N CYS A 518 -6.00 -18.42 19.47
CA CYS A 518 -5.49 -19.52 18.64
C CYS A 518 -6.61 -20.19 17.81
N GLY A 519 -6.59 -19.93 16.51
CA GLY A 519 -7.51 -20.49 15.51
C GLY A 519 -8.98 -20.08 15.54
N LEU A 520 -9.41 -19.32 16.54
CA LEU A 520 -10.78 -18.83 16.68
C LEU A 520 -10.92 -17.35 16.30
N SER A 521 -9.82 -16.61 16.33
CA SER A 521 -9.78 -15.18 16.07
C SER A 521 -8.37 -14.78 15.63
N ILE A 522 -8.26 -14.17 14.46
CA ILE A 522 -7.10 -13.51 13.89
C ILE A 522 -7.64 -12.22 13.25
N LEU A 523 -6.96 -11.08 13.42
CA LEU A 523 -7.41 -9.77 12.93
C LEU A 523 -8.88 -9.49 13.33
N TYR A 524 -9.14 -9.49 14.64
CA TYR A 524 -10.48 -9.19 15.14
C TYR A 524 -10.84 -7.74 14.84
N ASP A 525 -12.00 -7.55 14.22
CA ASP A 525 -12.55 -6.28 13.77
C ASP A 525 -13.83 -6.00 14.57
N GLU A 526 -13.83 -4.93 15.37
CA GLU A 526 -14.92 -4.66 16.31
C GLU A 526 -16.11 -3.99 15.65
N THR A 527 -15.83 -3.07 14.73
CA THR A 527 -16.83 -2.32 13.97
C THR A 527 -17.67 -3.23 13.09
N ASN A 528 -17.08 -4.30 12.56
CA ASN A 528 -17.78 -5.32 11.77
C ASN A 528 -18.18 -6.56 12.58
N TYR A 529 -17.71 -6.69 13.83
CA TYR A 529 -17.88 -7.87 14.68
C TYR A 529 -17.41 -9.16 14.00
N ASP A 530 -16.34 -9.05 13.21
CA ASP A 530 -15.82 -10.13 12.38
C ASP A 530 -14.39 -10.50 12.78
N ARG A 531 -14.00 -11.72 12.41
CA ARG A 531 -12.68 -12.25 12.72
C ARG A 531 -12.33 -13.39 11.79
N MET A 532 -11.07 -13.44 11.41
CA MET A 532 -10.57 -14.52 10.62
C MET A 532 -10.31 -15.76 11.50
N ASP A 533 -10.93 -16.88 11.13
CA ASP A 533 -10.70 -18.18 11.79
C ASP A 533 -9.71 -19.08 11.02
N PHE A 534 -9.48 -20.31 11.50
CA PHE A 534 -8.62 -21.27 10.82
C PHE A 534 -9.06 -21.66 9.40
N THR A 535 -10.37 -21.70 9.12
CA THR A 535 -10.90 -21.97 7.78
C THR A 535 -10.52 -20.83 6.84
N GLU A 536 -10.70 -19.61 7.31
CA GLU A 536 -10.48 -18.39 6.52
C GLU A 536 -9.01 -18.10 6.29
N ILE A 537 -8.14 -18.17 7.32
CA ILE A 537 -6.70 -17.95 7.14
C ILE A 537 -6.09 -19.00 6.22
N LYS A 538 -6.53 -20.27 6.30
CA LYS A 538 -6.12 -21.32 5.37
C LYS A 538 -6.53 -20.98 3.94
N SER A 539 -7.76 -20.52 3.75
CA SER A 539 -8.25 -20.09 2.45
C SER A 539 -7.48 -18.88 1.92
N ALA A 540 -7.20 -17.89 2.75
CA ALA A 540 -6.47 -16.68 2.40
C ALA A 540 -5.06 -17.02 1.92
N LEU A 541 -4.35 -17.86 2.67
CA LEU A 541 -2.99 -18.30 2.33
C LEU A 541 -2.96 -19.21 1.09
N ALA A 542 -4.00 -20.01 0.86
CA ALA A 542 -4.14 -20.77 -0.39
C ALA A 542 -4.32 -19.86 -1.60
N GLU A 543 -5.13 -18.81 -1.48
CA GLU A 543 -5.30 -17.80 -2.53
C GLU A 543 -4.01 -17.02 -2.76
N ILE A 544 -3.28 -16.64 -1.71
CA ILE A 544 -1.97 -16.00 -1.81
C ILE A 544 -0.96 -16.92 -2.51
N TYR A 545 -0.92 -18.20 -2.16
CA TYR A 545 -0.07 -19.19 -2.83
C TYR A 545 -0.37 -19.25 -4.33
N ASN A 546 -1.64 -19.17 -4.72
CA ASN A 546 -2.04 -19.15 -6.13
C ASN A 546 -1.67 -17.83 -6.85
N ILE A 547 -1.53 -16.72 -6.11
CA ILE A 547 -1.09 -15.42 -6.66
C ILE A 547 0.43 -15.43 -6.94
N ILE A 548 1.24 -15.92 -6.00
CA ILE A 548 2.71 -15.84 -6.10
C ILE A 548 3.37 -17.14 -6.59
N HIS A 549 2.61 -18.22 -6.72
CA HIS A 549 3.06 -19.56 -7.13
C HIS A 549 4.22 -20.13 -6.29
N LYS A 550 4.29 -19.74 -5.03
CA LYS A 550 5.26 -20.24 -4.03
C LYS A 550 4.71 -20.09 -2.62
N LYS A 551 5.34 -20.76 -1.65
CA LYS A 551 5.03 -20.54 -0.24
C LYS A 551 5.50 -19.15 0.19
N ILE A 552 4.78 -18.52 1.12
CA ILE A 552 5.28 -17.36 1.84
C ILE A 552 6.47 -17.82 2.70
N ASP A 553 7.58 -17.10 2.64
CA ASP A 553 8.82 -17.48 3.31
C ASP A 553 8.66 -17.46 4.83
N ILE A 554 8.08 -16.39 5.39
CA ILE A 554 7.78 -16.27 6.81
C ILE A 554 6.38 -15.72 7.01
N PHE A 555 5.57 -16.41 7.81
CA PHE A 555 4.37 -15.83 8.40
C PHE A 555 4.54 -15.68 9.91
N TRP A 556 4.51 -14.44 10.38
CA TRP A 556 4.45 -14.12 11.79
C TRP A 556 3.01 -13.89 12.23
N TYR A 557 2.53 -14.78 13.10
CA TYR A 557 1.28 -14.58 13.81
C TYR A 557 1.54 -13.64 15.00
N GLY A 558 1.27 -12.35 14.82
CA GLY A 558 1.19 -11.38 15.91
C GLY A 558 -0.15 -11.50 16.60
N GLY A 559 -0.10 -11.83 17.89
CA GLY A 559 -1.29 -12.11 18.69
C GLY A 559 -1.10 -13.32 19.61
N CYS A 560 -1.93 -13.34 20.65
CA CYS A 560 -1.82 -14.29 21.77
C CYS A 560 -2.01 -15.76 21.35
N TRP A 561 -1.13 -16.62 21.88
CA TRP A 561 -1.22 -18.09 21.80
C TRP A 561 -1.18 -18.72 20.40
N GLN A 562 -0.81 -17.97 19.36
CA GLN A 562 -0.80 -18.48 17.99
C GLN A 562 0.34 -19.47 17.71
N MET A 563 1.37 -19.52 18.56
CA MET A 563 2.46 -20.49 18.46
C MET A 563 2.02 -21.88 18.95
N ASN A 564 1.07 -22.48 18.23
CA ASN A 564 0.40 -23.73 18.54
C ASN A 564 0.53 -24.72 17.37
N LEU A 565 0.56 -26.02 17.68
CA LEU A 565 0.67 -27.08 16.68
C LEU A 565 -0.46 -27.04 15.64
N ALA A 566 -1.70 -26.73 16.05
CA ALA A 566 -2.80 -26.62 15.09
C ALA A 566 -2.62 -25.44 14.14
N SER A 567 -2.18 -24.28 14.63
CA SER A 567 -1.88 -23.11 13.78
C SER A 567 -0.83 -23.46 12.74
N ALA A 568 0.26 -24.12 13.16
CA ALA A 568 1.32 -24.57 12.25
C ALA A 568 0.79 -25.56 11.20
N TYR A 569 -0.02 -26.54 11.62
CA TYR A 569 -0.59 -27.55 10.72
C TYR A 569 -1.69 -26.99 9.79
N GLN A 570 -2.34 -25.91 10.18
CA GLN A 570 -3.35 -25.25 9.35
C GLN A 570 -2.72 -24.62 8.09
N ILE A 571 -1.47 -24.16 8.18
CA ILE A 571 -0.82 -23.31 7.15
C ILE A 571 0.38 -23.94 6.45
N TYR A 572 0.87 -25.12 6.86
CA TYR A 572 2.16 -25.67 6.38
C TYR A 572 2.26 -25.88 4.85
N ASN A 573 1.13 -25.98 4.15
CA ASN A 573 1.11 -26.10 2.69
C ASN A 573 1.44 -24.78 1.98
N TYR A 574 1.29 -23.64 2.64
CA TYR A 574 1.36 -22.31 2.03
C TYR A 574 2.46 -21.42 2.58
N VAL A 575 3.10 -21.82 3.69
CA VAL A 575 4.14 -21.05 4.38
C VAL A 575 5.34 -21.96 4.67
N GLU A 576 6.56 -21.43 4.59
CA GLU A 576 7.79 -22.16 4.88
C GLU A 576 8.15 -22.12 6.38
N PHE A 577 8.12 -20.93 7.00
CA PHE A 577 8.40 -20.75 8.42
C PHE A 577 7.30 -19.96 9.13
N MET A 578 7.01 -20.33 10.37
CA MET A 578 6.04 -19.65 11.23
C MET A 578 6.71 -19.11 12.50
N GLY A 579 6.34 -17.91 12.93
CA GLY A 579 6.71 -17.36 14.23
C GLY A 579 5.51 -16.79 14.98
N GLY A 580 5.60 -16.67 16.30
CA GLY A 580 4.55 -16.11 17.15
C GLY A 580 4.78 -16.34 18.65
N SER A 581 3.76 -16.04 19.45
CA SER A 581 3.79 -16.22 20.91
C SER A 581 3.06 -17.50 21.36
N GLU A 582 3.67 -18.23 22.30
CA GLU A 582 3.02 -19.31 23.07
C GLU A 582 2.19 -18.73 24.23
N HIS A 583 2.52 -17.51 24.67
CA HIS A 583 1.87 -16.76 25.74
C HIS A 583 1.03 -15.60 25.14
N THR A 584 0.53 -14.69 25.96
CA THR A 584 0.08 -13.38 25.47
C THR A 584 1.24 -12.64 24.80
N ASP A 585 0.89 -11.91 23.76
CA ASP A 585 1.83 -11.14 22.97
C ASP A 585 1.71 -9.67 23.37
N ALA A 586 2.81 -8.94 23.39
CA ALA A 586 2.80 -7.50 23.68
C ALA A 586 2.43 -6.66 22.44
N HIS A 587 2.01 -7.33 21.35
CA HIS A 587 1.55 -6.73 20.09
C HIS A 587 2.51 -5.73 19.42
N PRO A 588 3.85 -5.92 19.36
CA PRO A 588 4.63 -5.03 18.53
C PRO A 588 4.95 -5.75 17.23
N MET A 589 4.47 -5.21 16.11
CA MET A 589 4.91 -5.56 14.75
C MET A 589 6.43 -5.34 14.58
N ARG A 590 7.23 -6.23 15.15
CA ARG A 590 8.69 -6.16 15.19
C ARG A 590 9.24 -7.18 14.24
N ALA A 591 9.69 -6.68 13.11
CA ALA A 591 10.32 -7.49 12.09
C ALA A 591 11.85 -7.33 12.12
N PRO A 592 12.62 -8.35 11.75
CA PRO A 592 14.08 -8.28 11.71
C PRO A 592 14.60 -7.42 10.53
N LEU A 593 13.85 -6.40 10.08
CA LEU A 593 14.14 -5.63 8.87
C LEU A 593 15.51 -4.94 8.92
N SER A 594 15.90 -4.37 10.06
CA SER A 594 17.26 -3.79 10.18
C SER A 594 18.36 -4.83 10.00
N LYS A 595 18.12 -6.09 10.40
CA LYS A 595 19.05 -7.20 10.18
C LYS A 595 19.05 -7.64 8.72
N ILE A 596 17.88 -7.74 8.10
CA ILE A 596 17.73 -8.04 6.67
C ILE A 596 18.42 -6.96 5.83
N LYS A 597 18.21 -5.67 6.10
CA LYS A 597 18.88 -4.58 5.38
C LYS A 597 20.41 -4.66 5.50
N SER A 598 20.93 -5.07 6.66
CA SER A 598 22.37 -5.26 6.85
C SER A 598 22.93 -6.51 6.15
N ASN A 599 22.09 -7.53 5.92
CA ASN A 599 22.45 -8.74 5.20
C ASN A 599 21.24 -9.26 4.38
N PRO A 600 21.00 -8.70 3.17
CA PRO A 600 19.82 -9.03 2.39
C PRO A 600 19.75 -10.49 1.92
N ASN A 601 20.89 -11.19 1.91
CA ASN A 601 21.00 -12.61 1.54
C ASN A 601 20.95 -13.54 2.76
N MET A 602 20.53 -13.04 3.93
CA MET A 602 20.31 -13.87 5.12
C MET A 602 19.31 -15.00 4.78
N SER A 603 19.61 -16.23 5.22
CA SER A 603 18.72 -17.35 4.98
C SER A 603 17.37 -17.11 5.67
N THR A 604 16.26 -17.57 5.06
CA THR A 604 14.91 -17.45 5.66
C THR A 604 14.86 -17.99 7.09
N ARG A 605 15.55 -19.11 7.34
CA ARG A 605 15.70 -19.69 8.68
C ARG A 605 16.35 -18.71 9.66
N ASP A 606 17.44 -18.06 9.28
CA ASP A 606 18.14 -17.12 10.15
C ASP A 606 17.36 -15.81 10.33
N VAL A 607 16.59 -15.39 9.32
CA VAL A 607 15.65 -14.27 9.46
C VAL A 607 14.61 -14.58 10.55
N LEU A 608 14.05 -15.78 10.57
CA LEU A 608 13.14 -16.20 11.64
C LEU A 608 13.83 -16.24 13.01
N VAL A 609 15.07 -16.74 13.08
CA VAL A 609 15.87 -16.73 14.33
C VAL A 609 16.00 -15.30 14.87
N GLU A 610 16.35 -14.35 14.00
CA GLU A 610 16.48 -12.94 14.36
C GLU A 610 15.14 -12.31 14.74
N ALA A 611 14.04 -12.67 14.08
CA ALA A 611 12.70 -12.22 14.44
C ALA A 611 12.36 -12.61 15.89
N VAL A 612 12.55 -13.89 16.24
CA VAL A 612 12.32 -14.41 17.60
C VAL A 612 13.25 -13.73 18.63
N ASN A 613 14.51 -13.48 18.28
CA ASN A 613 15.44 -12.76 19.15
C ASN A 613 14.99 -11.30 19.38
N LEU A 614 14.51 -10.63 18.33
CA LEU A 614 14.11 -9.23 18.37
C LEU A 614 12.88 -9.05 19.25
N VAL A 615 11.81 -9.82 19.04
CA VAL A 615 10.59 -9.71 19.85
C VAL A 615 10.87 -9.97 21.32
N ALA A 616 11.71 -10.95 21.64
CA ALA A 616 12.10 -11.26 23.02
C ALA A 616 12.94 -10.15 23.65
N SER A 617 13.85 -9.51 22.89
CA SER A 617 14.68 -8.41 23.40
C SER A 617 13.88 -7.17 23.79
N SER A 618 12.67 -7.04 23.24
CA SER A 618 11.78 -5.93 23.48
C SER A 618 10.58 -6.25 24.36
N GLY A 619 10.30 -7.53 24.60
CA GLY A 619 9.18 -7.98 25.41
C GLY A 619 9.44 -7.72 26.89
N SER A 620 8.41 -7.27 27.60
CA SER A 620 8.41 -7.25 29.06
C SER A 620 8.03 -8.64 29.58
N PRO A 621 8.79 -9.26 30.50
CA PRO A 621 8.39 -10.52 31.10
C PRO A 621 7.00 -10.39 31.80
N PRO A 622 6.14 -11.42 31.72
CA PRO A 622 6.42 -12.75 31.21
C PRO A 622 6.21 -12.84 29.68
N TYR A 623 7.02 -13.64 28.98
CA TYR A 623 6.79 -13.93 27.56
C TYR A 623 7.34 -15.31 27.17
N ALA A 624 6.78 -15.89 26.11
CA ALA A 624 7.30 -17.10 25.45
C ALA A 624 7.04 -17.01 23.93
N TYR A 625 8.11 -16.97 23.14
CA TYR A 625 8.08 -16.88 21.67
C TYR A 625 8.75 -18.09 21.04
N GLY A 626 8.23 -18.51 19.89
CA GLY A 626 8.75 -19.61 19.10
C GLY A 626 8.87 -19.27 17.61
N GLY A 627 9.72 -20.01 16.92
CA GLY A 627 9.81 -20.03 15.46
C GLY A 627 10.02 -21.46 14.97
N VAL A 628 9.23 -21.90 13.98
CA VAL A 628 9.21 -23.29 13.50
C VAL A 628 9.35 -23.40 11.98
N ASP A 629 10.01 -24.48 11.55
CA ASP A 629 10.09 -24.93 10.17
C ASP A 629 8.83 -25.76 9.83
N LEU A 630 7.98 -25.22 8.97
CA LEU A 630 6.70 -25.84 8.64
C LEU A 630 6.85 -27.13 7.81
N SER A 631 8.01 -27.36 7.17
CA SER A 631 8.30 -28.63 6.51
C SER A 631 8.38 -29.81 7.47
N LYS A 632 8.58 -29.56 8.77
CA LYS A 632 8.68 -30.59 9.82
C LYS A 632 7.35 -30.90 10.50
N ILE A 633 6.34 -30.06 10.31
CA ILE A 633 5.08 -30.15 11.04
C ILE A 633 4.27 -31.41 10.70
N PRO A 634 4.16 -31.87 9.44
CA PRO A 634 3.45 -33.13 9.15
C PRO A 634 4.04 -34.34 9.90
N ALA A 635 5.37 -34.41 10.01
CA ALA A 635 6.04 -35.47 10.75
C ALA A 635 5.77 -35.36 12.27
N LEU A 636 5.82 -34.16 12.83
CA LEU A 636 5.48 -33.91 14.24
C LEU A 636 4.02 -34.29 14.54
N VAL A 637 3.08 -33.87 13.70
CA VAL A 637 1.65 -34.20 13.83
C VAL A 637 1.41 -35.70 13.79
N SER A 638 2.08 -36.43 12.88
CA SER A 638 2.00 -37.90 12.84
C SER A 638 2.48 -38.56 14.15
N LYS A 639 3.51 -38.01 14.80
CA LYS A 639 3.97 -38.52 16.11
C LYS A 639 2.99 -38.21 17.24
N VAL A 640 2.39 -37.03 17.23
CA VAL A 640 1.35 -36.65 18.19
C VAL A 640 0.12 -37.52 18.01
N ASP A 641 -0.34 -37.72 16.78
CA ASP A 641 -1.48 -38.59 16.48
C ASP A 641 -1.24 -40.02 16.98
N ALA A 642 -0.09 -40.62 16.63
CA ALA A 642 0.26 -41.95 17.10
C ALA A 642 0.21 -42.05 18.64
N LEU A 643 0.76 -41.05 19.34
CA LEU A 643 0.71 -40.97 20.80
C LEU A 643 -0.74 -40.90 21.31
N SER A 644 -1.60 -40.08 20.69
CA SER A 644 -3.04 -40.00 21.00
C SER A 644 -3.70 -41.37 20.91
N GLN A 645 -3.46 -42.13 19.83
CA GLN A 645 -4.06 -43.47 19.66
C GLN A 645 -3.62 -44.43 20.77
N ALA A 646 -2.33 -44.40 21.14
CA ALA A 646 -1.80 -45.23 22.21
C ALA A 646 -2.39 -44.86 23.58
N LEU A 647 -2.54 -43.57 23.87
CA LEU A 647 -3.17 -43.08 25.09
C LEU A 647 -4.67 -43.43 25.14
N ILE A 648 -5.38 -43.34 24.01
CA ILE A 648 -6.78 -43.81 23.88
C ILE A 648 -6.87 -45.30 24.21
N ALA A 649 -6.00 -46.13 23.64
CA ALA A 649 -6.01 -47.58 23.83
C ALA A 649 -5.74 -47.98 25.29
N LYS A 650 -4.97 -47.18 26.03
CA LYS A 650 -4.61 -47.44 27.43
C LYS A 650 -5.30 -46.51 28.43
N MET A 651 -6.36 -45.82 28.02
CA MET A 651 -7.03 -44.80 28.82
C MET A 651 -7.51 -45.34 30.18
N SER A 652 -8.09 -46.54 30.23
CA SER A 652 -8.57 -47.16 31.47
C SER A 652 -7.45 -47.40 32.50
N THR A 653 -6.21 -47.57 32.03
CA THR A 653 -5.05 -47.87 32.87
C THR A 653 -4.34 -46.59 33.32
N TYR A 654 -4.18 -45.62 32.41
CA TYR A 654 -3.31 -44.46 32.65
C TYR A 654 -4.05 -43.12 32.81
N ARG A 655 -5.38 -43.11 32.92
CA ARG A 655 -6.17 -41.86 33.07
C ARG A 655 -5.60 -40.89 34.11
N SER A 656 -5.36 -41.37 35.33
CA SER A 656 -4.85 -40.51 36.42
C SER A 656 -3.44 -39.98 36.11
N ALA A 657 -2.56 -40.83 35.55
CA ALA A 657 -1.21 -40.43 35.16
C ALA A 657 -1.23 -39.38 34.04
N ILE A 658 -2.16 -39.46 33.09
CA ILE A 658 -2.36 -38.47 32.02
C ILE A 658 -2.80 -37.12 32.61
N ILE A 659 -3.77 -37.13 33.53
CA ILE A 659 -4.25 -35.91 34.21
C ILE A 659 -3.12 -35.28 35.02
N GLU A 660 -2.38 -36.07 35.79
CA GLU A 660 -1.20 -35.60 36.54
C GLU A 660 -0.15 -35.00 35.62
N ALA A 661 0.12 -35.63 34.47
CA ALA A 661 1.05 -35.12 33.48
C ALA A 661 0.59 -33.76 32.92
N ARG A 662 -0.68 -33.64 32.52
CA ARG A 662 -1.23 -32.38 32.03
C ARG A 662 -1.18 -31.26 33.09
N ASN A 663 -1.49 -31.58 34.34
CA ASN A 663 -1.44 -30.61 35.44
C ASN A 663 -0.02 -30.16 35.80
N ALA A 664 1.00 -31.00 35.57
CA ALA A 664 2.41 -30.66 35.75
C ALA A 664 3.03 -29.93 34.55
N THR A 665 2.30 -29.86 33.42
CA THR A 665 2.81 -29.28 32.18
C THR A 665 2.76 -27.75 32.22
N GLN A 666 3.74 -27.14 31.57
CA GLN A 666 3.81 -25.69 31.39
C GLN A 666 2.57 -25.24 30.64
N GLU A 667 1.93 -24.23 31.18
CA GLU A 667 0.82 -23.55 30.55
C GLU A 667 1.05 -22.06 30.66
N TYR A 668 0.28 -21.31 29.89
CA TYR A 668 0.40 -19.88 29.73
C TYR A 668 -0.85 -19.24 30.33
N GLU A 669 -0.69 -18.14 31.05
CA GLU A 669 -1.79 -17.46 31.73
C GLU A 669 -2.63 -18.36 32.67
N GLN A 670 -1.95 -18.98 33.65
CA GLN A 670 -2.57 -19.86 34.65
C GLN A 670 -3.77 -19.21 35.36
N HIS A 671 -3.76 -17.88 35.48
CA HIS A 671 -4.81 -17.10 36.14
C HIS A 671 -6.10 -16.96 35.31
N TYR A 672 -6.03 -17.11 33.99
CA TYR A 672 -7.17 -16.99 33.08
C TYR A 672 -7.67 -18.35 32.57
N GLY A 673 -7.07 -19.44 33.02
CA GLY A 673 -7.49 -20.79 32.66
C GLY A 673 -7.24 -21.14 31.19
N ALA A 674 -6.22 -20.53 30.57
CA ALA A 674 -5.97 -20.74 29.15
C ALA A 674 -5.65 -22.23 28.87
N PRO A 675 -6.28 -22.85 27.87
CA PRO A 675 -6.19 -24.28 27.62
C PRO A 675 -4.89 -24.72 26.92
N TYR A 676 -3.88 -23.87 26.82
CA TYR A 676 -2.67 -24.13 26.03
C TYR A 676 -1.56 -24.72 26.89
N ALA A 677 -0.97 -25.83 26.43
CA ALA A 677 0.11 -26.53 27.10
C ALA A 677 1.35 -26.59 26.21
N ASP A 678 2.54 -26.50 26.78
CA ASP A 678 3.79 -26.74 26.06
C ASP A 678 3.87 -28.21 25.59
N LEU A 679 4.02 -28.43 24.28
CA LEU A 679 3.92 -29.78 23.71
C LEU A 679 5.10 -30.67 24.11
N TYR A 680 6.31 -30.12 24.16
CA TYR A 680 7.50 -30.90 24.54
C TYR A 680 7.42 -31.31 26.01
N HIS A 681 7.10 -30.38 26.90
CA HIS A 681 6.99 -30.62 28.33
C HIS A 681 5.81 -31.54 28.64
N LEU A 682 4.71 -31.48 27.88
CA LEU A 682 3.64 -32.47 27.98
C LEU A 682 4.14 -33.88 27.71
N ALA A 683 4.86 -34.09 26.60
CA ALA A 683 5.42 -35.39 26.27
C ALA A 683 6.44 -35.86 27.33
N GLN A 684 7.25 -34.94 27.86
CA GLN A 684 8.17 -35.23 28.96
C GLN A 684 7.44 -35.71 30.21
N ASN A 685 6.36 -35.04 30.59
CA ASN A 685 5.56 -35.40 31.76
C ASN A 685 4.79 -36.71 31.57
N LEU A 686 4.21 -36.93 30.39
CA LEU A 686 3.57 -38.21 30.05
C LEU A 686 4.58 -39.36 30.16
N LYS A 687 5.78 -39.20 29.60
CA LYS A 687 6.87 -40.18 29.72
C LYS A 687 7.25 -40.49 31.18
N ALA A 688 7.31 -39.46 32.03
CA ALA A 688 7.68 -39.61 33.43
C ALA A 688 6.57 -40.27 34.27
N LYS A 689 5.30 -40.01 33.95
CA LYS A 689 4.14 -40.46 34.72
C LYS A 689 3.57 -41.81 34.28
N ILE A 690 3.77 -42.20 33.02
CA ILE A 690 3.24 -43.44 32.45
C ILE A 690 4.32 -44.52 32.44
N ASN A 691 4.05 -45.63 33.13
CA ASN A 691 4.92 -46.81 33.13
C ASN A 691 4.51 -47.79 32.01
N ASP A 692 4.72 -47.37 30.77
CA ASP A 692 4.57 -48.17 29.54
C ASP A 692 5.69 -47.80 28.58
N THR A 693 6.57 -48.74 28.26
CA THR A 693 7.76 -48.48 27.44
C THR A 693 7.44 -48.02 26.02
N THR A 694 6.29 -48.43 25.48
CA THR A 694 5.83 -48.01 24.15
C THR A 694 5.43 -46.53 24.19
N ILE A 695 4.59 -46.15 25.15
CA ILE A 695 4.17 -44.75 25.33
C ILE A 695 5.37 -43.85 25.63
N GLN A 696 6.31 -44.32 26.46
CA GLN A 696 7.55 -43.58 26.76
C GLN A 696 8.43 -43.37 25.52
N SER A 697 8.51 -44.36 24.63
CA SER A 697 9.19 -44.22 23.34
C SER A 697 8.48 -43.20 22.46
N MET A 698 7.15 -43.26 22.36
CA MET A 698 6.36 -42.32 21.55
C MET A 698 6.44 -40.89 22.07
N CYS A 699 6.47 -40.68 23.38
CA CYS A 699 6.75 -39.38 23.97
C CYS A 699 8.15 -38.87 23.58
N THR A 700 9.14 -39.76 23.52
CA THR A 700 10.50 -39.40 23.06
C THR A 700 10.50 -39.01 21.59
N ASP A 701 9.75 -39.72 20.74
CA ASP A 701 9.55 -39.36 19.34
C ASP A 701 8.93 -37.96 19.18
N VAL A 702 7.92 -37.63 19.98
CA VAL A 702 7.31 -36.28 19.99
C VAL A 702 8.33 -35.22 20.41
N MET A 703 9.06 -35.43 21.51
CA MET A 703 10.11 -34.49 21.96
C MET A 703 11.19 -34.26 20.89
N ASN A 704 11.64 -35.31 20.22
CA ASN A 704 12.60 -35.22 19.13
C ASN A 704 12.02 -34.46 17.93
N ALA A 705 10.77 -34.73 17.56
CA ALA A 705 10.09 -34.06 16.46
C ALA A 705 9.89 -32.57 16.73
N VAL A 706 9.54 -32.18 17.97
CA VAL A 706 9.49 -30.76 18.37
C VAL A 706 10.87 -30.12 18.26
N SER A 707 11.92 -30.77 18.78
CA SER A 707 13.29 -30.25 18.72
C SER A 707 13.81 -30.10 17.29
N ASN A 708 13.31 -30.92 16.36
CA ASN A 708 13.65 -30.81 14.93
C ASN A 708 12.84 -29.72 14.21
N ALA A 709 11.63 -29.41 14.66
CA ALA A 709 10.75 -28.41 14.05
C ALA A 709 11.04 -26.99 14.56
N VAL A 710 11.36 -26.83 15.85
CA VAL A 710 11.61 -25.53 16.47
C VAL A 710 13.01 -25.03 16.10
N VAL A 711 13.03 -23.91 15.38
CA VAL A 711 14.24 -23.24 14.88
C VAL A 711 14.86 -22.35 15.96
N ASN A 712 14.02 -21.63 16.70
CA ASN A 712 14.42 -20.78 17.82
C ASN A 712 13.28 -20.68 18.84
N LYS A 713 13.63 -20.43 20.10
CA LYS A 713 12.68 -20.16 21.18
C LYS A 713 13.26 -19.18 22.19
N LYS A 714 12.43 -18.33 22.75
CA LYS A 714 12.79 -17.37 23.81
C LYS A 714 11.68 -17.28 24.84
N TYR A 715 12.06 -17.22 26.11
CA TYR A 715 11.10 -17.02 27.18
C TYR A 715 11.72 -16.21 28.30
N ALA A 716 10.89 -15.55 29.09
CA ALA A 716 11.28 -14.94 30.35
C ALA A 716 10.14 -15.06 31.37
N SER A 717 10.46 -15.54 32.57
CA SER A 717 9.54 -15.60 33.70
C SER A 717 9.30 -14.20 34.29
N GLY A 718 8.10 -13.94 34.81
CA GLY A 718 7.71 -12.63 35.34
C GLY A 718 6.39 -12.70 36.10
N TRP A 719 6.13 -11.73 36.98
CA TRP A 719 4.84 -11.59 37.70
C TRP A 719 4.37 -12.83 38.47
N GLY A 720 5.30 -13.67 38.93
CA GLY A 720 4.99 -14.93 39.63
C GLY A 720 4.77 -16.12 38.70
N GLU A 721 4.75 -15.91 37.38
CA GLU A 721 4.71 -16.98 36.39
C GLU A 721 6.11 -17.51 36.09
N ASN A 722 6.24 -18.84 36.06
CA ASN A 722 7.46 -19.54 35.67
C ASN A 722 7.29 -20.14 34.28
N LEU A 723 8.11 -19.67 33.32
CA LEU A 723 8.06 -20.08 31.91
C LEU A 723 9.27 -20.93 31.48
N LEU A 724 10.05 -21.46 32.43
CA LEU A 724 11.29 -22.22 32.17
C LEU A 724 11.10 -23.45 31.27
N ASN A 725 9.88 -23.97 31.17
CA ASN A 725 9.56 -25.15 30.37
C ASN A 725 8.81 -24.79 29.08
N SER A 726 9.01 -23.57 28.56
CA SER A 726 8.51 -23.17 27.23
C SER A 726 9.48 -23.66 26.15
N ASN A 727 8.99 -24.42 25.19
CA ASN A 727 9.76 -25.12 24.19
C ASN A 727 9.51 -24.64 22.76
N GLY A 728 8.77 -23.55 22.57
CA GLY A 728 8.62 -22.86 21.29
C GLY A 728 7.44 -23.33 20.45
N ILE A 729 6.62 -24.27 20.94
CA ILE A 729 5.36 -24.65 20.31
C ILE A 729 4.42 -25.33 21.33
N GLY A 730 3.22 -24.75 21.47
CA GLY A 730 2.17 -25.27 22.32
C GLY A 730 1.19 -26.21 21.62
N ILE A 731 0.26 -26.76 22.40
CA ILE A 731 -0.89 -27.54 21.94
C ILE A 731 -2.13 -27.19 22.77
N MET A 732 -3.30 -27.14 22.12
CA MET A 732 -4.59 -26.97 22.81
C MET A 732 -4.91 -28.24 23.60
N PHE A 733 -4.82 -28.17 24.93
CA PHE A 733 -5.18 -29.25 25.85
C PHE A 733 -5.90 -28.67 27.08
N PRO A 734 -7.24 -28.49 27.00
CA PRO A 734 -8.03 -28.01 28.13
C PRO A 734 -7.88 -28.91 29.37
N LYS A 735 -8.13 -28.38 30.58
CA LYS A 735 -8.01 -29.16 31.82
C LYS A 735 -9.31 -29.87 32.23
N ASP A 736 -10.43 -29.39 31.72
CA ASP A 736 -11.76 -29.87 32.07
C ASP A 736 -12.72 -29.79 30.88
N TRP A 737 -13.84 -30.48 31.03
CA TRP A 737 -14.89 -30.53 30.01
C TRP A 737 -15.42 -29.15 29.63
N TYR A 738 -15.65 -28.27 30.60
CA TYR A 738 -16.25 -26.96 30.34
C TYR A 738 -15.37 -26.11 29.43
N THR A 739 -14.05 -26.13 29.67
CA THR A 739 -13.07 -25.42 28.85
C THR A 739 -12.98 -26.04 27.46
N PHE A 740 -13.12 -27.37 27.32
CA PHE A 740 -13.17 -28.01 26.01
C PHE A 740 -14.43 -27.66 25.23
N GLU A 741 -15.60 -27.72 25.86
CA GLU A 741 -16.88 -27.35 25.27
C GLU A 741 -16.86 -25.88 24.82
N ALA A 742 -16.30 -24.99 25.64
CA ALA A 742 -16.09 -23.57 25.29
C ALA A 742 -15.10 -23.33 24.13
N ASN A 743 -14.39 -24.37 23.68
CA ASN A 743 -13.47 -24.36 22.55
C ASN A 743 -13.89 -25.35 21.45
N GLN A 744 -15.14 -25.84 21.44
CA GLN A 744 -15.58 -26.86 20.47
C GLN A 744 -15.37 -26.42 19.02
N THR A 745 -15.63 -25.14 18.72
CA THR A 745 -15.41 -24.58 17.37
C THR A 745 -13.99 -24.80 16.89
N TYR A 746 -12.98 -24.63 17.76
CA TYR A 746 -11.57 -24.84 17.40
C TYR A 746 -11.33 -26.26 16.91
N PHE A 747 -11.87 -27.26 17.62
CA PHE A 747 -11.69 -28.66 17.24
C PHE A 747 -12.43 -28.99 15.93
N THR A 748 -13.57 -28.35 15.67
CA THR A 748 -14.33 -28.56 14.43
C THR A 748 -13.64 -27.97 13.20
N ILE A 749 -13.03 -26.79 13.31
CA ILE A 749 -12.43 -26.07 12.16
C ILE A 749 -10.94 -26.37 11.96
N SER A 750 -10.28 -26.93 12.97
CA SER A 750 -8.86 -27.29 12.92
C SER A 750 -8.63 -28.54 12.06
N ASP A 751 -7.79 -28.41 11.03
CA ASP A 751 -7.33 -29.59 10.28
C ASP A 751 -6.52 -30.54 11.17
N PHE A 752 -5.87 -30.05 12.23
CA PHE A 752 -5.12 -30.90 13.15
C PHE A 752 -6.05 -31.81 13.94
N ALA A 753 -7.12 -31.27 14.51
CA ALA A 753 -8.11 -32.08 15.22
C ALA A 753 -8.76 -33.07 14.24
N ARG A 754 -9.31 -32.58 13.12
CA ARG A 754 -9.98 -33.43 12.11
C ARG A 754 -9.12 -34.56 11.51
N ASN A 755 -7.80 -34.37 11.41
CA ASN A 755 -6.91 -35.34 10.77
C ASN A 755 -6.13 -36.20 11.78
N THR A 756 -6.38 -36.06 13.08
CA THR A 756 -5.73 -36.84 14.13
C THR A 756 -6.75 -37.35 15.13
N GLN A 757 -6.33 -38.16 16.10
CA GLN A 757 -7.17 -38.60 17.21
C GLN A 757 -7.01 -37.72 18.47
N TRP A 758 -6.58 -36.46 18.32
CA TRP A 758 -6.27 -35.61 19.48
C TRP A 758 -7.51 -35.23 20.28
N ASP A 759 -8.60 -34.85 19.62
CA ASP A 759 -9.86 -34.51 20.27
C ASP A 759 -10.63 -35.74 20.75
N GLU A 760 -10.55 -36.89 20.07
CA GLU A 760 -11.08 -38.15 20.60
C GLU A 760 -10.30 -38.62 21.84
N PHE A 761 -8.98 -38.43 21.86
CA PHE A 761 -8.16 -38.65 23.04
C PHE A 761 -8.66 -37.79 24.21
N TYR A 762 -8.89 -36.51 23.93
CA TYR A 762 -9.43 -35.58 24.92
C TYR A 762 -10.83 -35.98 25.43
N ALA A 763 -11.76 -36.27 24.52
CA ALA A 763 -13.12 -36.64 24.86
C ALA A 763 -13.16 -37.91 25.73
N LYS A 764 -12.32 -38.90 25.39
CA LYS A 764 -12.18 -40.14 26.17
C LYS A 764 -11.54 -39.89 27.54
N LEU A 765 -10.55 -39.00 27.63
CA LEU A 765 -9.95 -38.58 28.90
C LEU A 765 -10.95 -37.92 29.84
N ASN A 766 -12.03 -37.34 29.32
CA ASN A 766 -13.07 -36.70 30.13
C ASN A 766 -14.33 -37.58 30.34
N GLY A 767 -14.35 -38.78 29.76
CA GLY A 767 -15.40 -39.79 30.04
C GLY A 767 -16.63 -39.72 29.13
N PHE A 768 -16.53 -39.01 28.00
CA PHE A 768 -17.62 -38.87 27.04
C PHE A 768 -17.45 -39.89 25.91
N ALA A 769 -18.02 -41.08 26.07
CA ALA A 769 -17.93 -42.17 25.11
C ALA A 769 -19.09 -42.22 24.09
N GLY A 770 -19.88 -41.13 23.93
CA GLY A 770 -21.21 -41.20 23.31
C GLY A 770 -21.56 -40.19 22.21
N LEU A 771 -20.62 -39.36 21.74
CA LEU A 771 -20.88 -38.39 20.65
C LEU A 771 -19.87 -38.51 19.49
N VAL A 772 -19.19 -39.65 19.38
CA VAL A 772 -18.26 -39.96 18.28
C VAL A 772 -19.03 -40.39 17.03
N GLU A 773 -19.82 -39.47 16.47
CA GLU A 773 -20.30 -39.50 15.07
C GLU A 773 -20.09 -38.12 14.44
N PHE A 774 -18.89 -37.56 14.55
CA PHE A 774 -18.52 -36.36 13.80
C PHE A 774 -17.18 -36.61 13.10
N SER A 775 -17.27 -36.97 11.81
CA SER A 775 -16.23 -36.95 10.75
C SER A 775 -15.82 -38.25 10.05
N ALA A 776 -16.45 -39.41 10.32
CA ALA A 776 -16.35 -40.55 9.39
C ALA A 776 -17.38 -40.40 8.25
N GLY A 777 -17.21 -39.40 7.37
CA GLY A 777 -18.25 -39.11 6.38
C GLY A 777 -17.89 -38.12 5.27
N ALA A 778 -16.72 -38.26 4.64
CA ALA A 778 -16.51 -37.88 3.23
C ALA A 778 -15.12 -38.38 2.76
N ALA A 779 -14.95 -39.69 2.68
CA ALA A 779 -13.99 -40.22 1.73
C ALA A 779 -14.52 -39.88 0.34
N VAL A 780 -13.88 -38.92 -0.33
CA VAL A 780 -14.10 -38.65 -1.76
C VAL A 780 -13.60 -39.88 -2.52
N ALA A 781 -14.49 -40.86 -2.70
CA ALA A 781 -14.39 -41.82 -3.78
C ALA A 781 -14.76 -41.05 -5.05
N GLY A 782 -13.80 -40.94 -5.96
CA GLY A 782 -14.03 -40.32 -7.26
C GLY A 782 -15.04 -41.12 -8.08
N GLU A 783 -15.77 -40.41 -8.94
CA GLU A 783 -16.22 -40.90 -10.24
C GLU A 783 -16.68 -39.70 -11.11
N HIS A 784 -16.05 -39.61 -12.28
CA HIS A 784 -16.36 -38.84 -13.50
C HIS A 784 -16.26 -37.30 -13.54
#